data_AF-A0A136A1I9-F1
#
_entry.id   AF-A0A136A1I9-F1
#
_cell.length_a   1.000
_cell.length_b   1.000
_cell.length_c   1.000
_cell.angle_alpha   90.00
_cell.angle_beta   90.00
_cell.angle_gamma   90.00
#
_symmetry.space_group_name_H-M   'P 1'
#
loop_
_entity.id
_entity.type
_entity.pdbx_description
1 polymer ?
#
loop_
_entity_poly.entity_id
_entity_poly.type
_entity_poly.pdbx_seq_one_letter_code
_entity_poly.pdbx_strand_id
1 'polypeptide(L)'
;MEYAWLLMCSMLVFLMQAGFLCLESGKIRSKNSINVAAKNIADFVVAAILFWLFGFAFMFGDSLNGIIGTSAFYFGANNSPYEISFFIFQMMFCGTAATILSGAVAERMSFRGYIFATLVMTSIIYPVSGHWAWASFYNVNNQGWLQQAGFIDFAGSTVVHSVGGWVALAAVIIIGPRIGRFNSPTPFPVGSNIPMSVLGTLLIWLGWFGFNGGSTMMFNSQVPGILLNTSLAAAWGGVTAACCHYYYHRYVDVTFIMNGVIAGLVAITASCHAVSPQSSAIIGIVAGVVLVSGTSFIIRIKIDDALGVVATHLFAGIWGTLAVALFSDLNILATGLSRIEQFGAQLLGVVTIGVYTFGLSYLLLRLINYFEPLRVSKENELVGMNISEHKASTELIELLTNMHHQEIKGEFSHPVPVEPFTEVGQIANQYNSVIQRVNDEISKRDSAIINFRTSEKRKGAILDSAMDSILTIDFNGNIIEFNQSAERTFGNLRKQVAGENFMKLFIRPQDHKKFATSLQYKFSSPNGLLINRRNSLILMRYSNDEFPAEITITGAQFDSDLQNEYTLHVRDVTREVKLQSKLKQLAYSDPLTGLYNRTFLLDKLTRTLKRQREQQGTVAIYFMDLDKFKQINDTLGHKAGDELLNEVARRLSKSTRNTDVIARWGGDEFLVMISGKISVDLIRAKGQEFLQVMREPLTLAGREIKIPISIGIAITLDLEINAEQLIQQADIAMYSAKQLGRDNFQFFKPEMAHKALRQFNFEQEIRHAINQSDQFYMVYQPKVNELKEVISFESLIRWQHPVEGLIMPGEFIPLTEESDIIIQLGEKVIEMTFAQLQHWRDAGYTLLPVSINISGRHLISGNIVPFIKAQLEKFTLDGSLIELEITESVLLSDIEQCIAVMFEFKKLNITLSIDDFGTGYSSLNYLKRLPIDILKIDRSFVDECTTSVEDGQIVTTIINLAQNLGLRTVAEGVEIEEQFEFLEKTGCNLFQGYYFYKPLHAHNVINLLIKR
;
A
#
# COMPACT_ATOMS: atom_id res chain seq x y z
N MET A 1 41.39 27.31 -6.60
CA MET A 1 41.23 25.86 -6.78
C MET A 1 41.21 25.11 -5.45
N GLU A 2 42.02 25.49 -4.46
CA GLU A 2 42.15 24.76 -3.18
C GLU A 2 40.86 24.72 -2.34
N TYR A 3 40.16 25.85 -2.17
CA TYR A 3 38.88 25.86 -1.44
C TYR A 3 37.76 25.07 -2.16
N ALA A 4 37.79 25.01 -3.50
CA ALA A 4 36.82 24.24 -4.28
C ALA A 4 36.99 22.73 -4.06
N TRP A 5 38.25 22.26 -3.92
CA TRP A 5 38.55 20.86 -3.58
C TRP A 5 38.00 20.49 -2.19
N LEU A 6 38.23 21.34 -1.18
CA LEU A 6 37.71 21.11 0.17
C LEU A 6 36.18 21.12 0.22
N LEU A 7 35.51 22.02 -0.50
CA LEU A 7 34.05 22.02 -0.59
C LEU A 7 33.50 20.77 -1.27
N MET A 8 34.11 20.33 -2.36
CA MET A 8 33.72 19.08 -3.03
C MET A 8 33.93 17.87 -2.13
N CYS A 9 35.07 17.80 -1.42
CA CYS A 9 35.32 16.74 -0.44
C CYS A 9 34.31 16.81 0.71
N SER A 10 33.95 18.00 1.18
CA SER A 10 32.93 18.18 2.22
C SER A 10 31.56 17.68 1.76
N MET A 11 31.17 17.92 0.50
CA MET A 11 29.92 17.39 -0.07
C MET A 11 29.94 15.86 -0.16
N LEU A 12 31.08 15.27 -0.53
CA LEU A 12 31.26 13.81 -0.54
C LEU A 12 31.20 13.22 0.88
N VAL A 13 31.81 13.87 1.88
CA VAL A 13 31.68 13.41 3.28
C VAL A 13 30.26 13.59 3.78
N PHE A 14 29.56 14.67 3.41
CA PHE A 14 28.14 14.84 3.73
C PHE A 14 27.27 13.72 3.14
N LEU A 15 27.59 13.22 1.95
CA LEU A 15 26.90 12.06 1.35
C LEU A 15 27.02 10.80 2.22
N MET A 16 28.06 10.69 3.08
CA MET A 16 28.15 9.59 4.05
C MET A 16 26.98 9.59 5.03
N GLN A 17 26.36 10.74 5.33
CA GLN A 17 25.18 10.81 6.20
C GLN A 17 23.98 10.08 5.58
N ALA A 18 23.78 10.22 4.26
CA ALA A 18 22.79 9.43 3.54
C ALA A 18 23.18 7.94 3.53
N GLY A 19 24.48 7.65 3.40
CA GLY A 19 25.01 6.29 3.52
C GLY A 19 24.74 5.63 4.88
N PHE A 20 25.00 6.33 5.99
CA PHE A 20 24.68 5.88 7.35
C PHE A 20 23.17 5.70 7.52
N LEU A 21 22.35 6.67 7.08
CA LEU A 21 20.90 6.54 7.12
C LEU A 21 20.41 5.23 6.47
N CYS A 22 20.90 4.92 5.27
CA CYS A 22 20.56 3.68 4.55
C CYS A 22 21.10 2.42 5.26
N LEU A 23 22.36 2.46 5.72
CA LEU A 23 23.02 1.36 6.42
C LEU A 23 22.31 1.02 7.74
N GLU A 24 22.09 2.02 8.57
CA GLU A 24 21.53 1.85 9.90
C GLU A 24 20.05 1.45 9.81
N SER A 25 19.25 2.17 9.04
CA SER A 25 17.81 1.90 8.90
C SER A 25 17.53 0.53 8.29
N GLY A 26 18.35 0.10 7.31
CA GLY A 26 18.20 -1.21 6.68
C GLY A 26 18.64 -2.37 7.58
N LYS A 27 19.62 -2.18 8.46
CA LYS A 27 20.18 -3.23 9.30
C LYS A 27 19.49 -3.37 10.67
N ILE A 28 18.73 -2.36 11.10
CA ILE A 28 17.84 -2.44 12.26
C ILE A 28 16.43 -2.89 11.88
N ARG A 29 15.63 -3.30 12.88
CA ARG A 29 14.24 -3.73 12.69
C ARG A 29 13.36 -2.55 12.28
N SER A 30 12.40 -2.81 11.39
CA SER A 30 11.50 -1.80 10.80
C SER A 30 10.79 -0.93 11.83
N LYS A 31 10.42 -1.49 12.99
CA LYS A 31 9.79 -0.77 14.11
C LYS A 31 10.63 0.35 14.74
N ASN A 32 11.89 0.48 14.35
CA ASN A 32 12.83 1.49 14.86
C ASN A 32 13.47 2.35 13.75
N SER A 33 13.15 2.13 12.46
CA SER A 33 13.81 2.80 11.31
C SER A 33 13.66 4.33 11.33
N ILE A 34 12.47 4.84 11.61
CA ILE A 34 12.19 6.29 11.69
C ILE A 34 12.96 6.91 12.84
N ASN A 35 13.04 6.24 13.98
CA ASN A 35 13.81 6.71 15.12
C ASN A 35 15.31 6.84 14.80
N VAL A 36 15.87 5.85 14.10
CA VAL A 36 17.26 5.88 13.65
C VAL A 36 17.49 6.98 12.62
N ALA A 37 16.57 7.19 11.69
CA ALA A 37 16.64 8.30 10.74
C ALA A 37 16.64 9.67 11.44
N ALA A 38 15.76 9.86 12.42
CA ALA A 38 15.71 11.09 13.21
C ALA A 38 17.00 11.35 13.98
N LYS A 39 17.65 10.31 14.53
CA LYS A 39 18.94 10.41 15.24
C LYS A 39 20.06 10.86 14.30
N ASN A 40 20.17 10.25 13.11
CA ASN A 40 21.16 10.63 12.09
C ASN A 40 21.03 12.11 11.68
N ILE A 41 19.81 12.60 11.45
CA ILE A 41 19.58 14.02 11.14
C ILE A 41 19.96 14.90 12.34
N ALA A 42 19.57 14.48 13.54
CA ALA A 42 19.88 15.23 14.75
C ALA A 42 21.39 15.32 15.00
N ASP A 43 22.17 14.27 14.73
CA ASP A 43 23.62 14.30 14.85
C ASP A 43 24.23 15.39 13.98
N PHE A 44 23.81 15.48 12.72
CA PHE A 44 24.32 16.51 11.83
C PHE A 44 23.98 17.91 12.32
N VAL A 45 22.72 18.16 12.71
CA VAL A 45 22.27 19.48 13.18
C VAL A 45 22.96 19.88 14.48
N VAL A 46 23.00 18.98 15.46
CA VAL A 46 23.60 19.22 16.78
C VAL A 46 25.11 19.39 16.66
N ALA A 47 25.79 18.52 15.89
CA ALA A 47 27.22 18.63 15.65
C ALA A 47 27.57 19.95 14.94
N ALA A 48 26.83 20.33 13.90
CA ALA A 48 27.07 21.59 13.18
C ALA A 48 26.96 22.82 14.10
N ILE A 49 25.91 22.88 14.92
CA ILE A 49 25.69 24.00 15.85
C ILE A 49 26.79 24.05 16.91
N LEU A 50 27.07 22.95 17.60
CA LEU A 50 28.03 22.94 18.71
C LEU A 50 29.46 23.12 18.23
N PHE A 51 29.80 22.54 17.09
CA PHE A 51 31.11 22.71 16.48
C PHE A 51 31.33 24.15 16.03
N TRP A 52 30.31 24.82 15.49
CA TRP A 52 30.36 26.24 15.16
C TRP A 52 30.50 27.15 16.40
N LEU A 53 29.73 26.88 17.46
CA LEU A 53 29.73 27.71 18.66
C LEU A 53 31.08 27.68 19.39
N PHE A 54 31.62 26.49 19.64
CA PHE A 54 32.85 26.32 20.42
C PHE A 54 33.68 25.07 20.10
N GLY A 55 33.13 24.05 19.44
CA GLY A 55 33.89 22.83 19.15
C GLY A 55 35.10 23.08 18.23
N PHE A 56 34.97 23.95 17.22
CA PHE A 56 36.10 24.36 16.39
C PHE A 56 37.16 25.10 17.21
N ALA A 57 36.74 25.98 18.12
CA ALA A 57 37.62 26.74 19.00
C ALA A 57 38.47 25.81 19.90
N PHE A 58 37.84 24.81 20.52
CA PHE A 58 38.54 23.82 21.35
C PHE A 58 39.49 22.93 20.55
N MET A 59 39.18 22.67 19.29
CA MET A 59 39.97 21.78 18.44
C MET A 59 41.15 22.47 17.75
N PHE A 60 40.93 23.67 17.18
CA PHE A 60 41.92 24.35 16.32
C PHE A 60 42.34 25.74 16.81
N GLY A 61 41.70 26.27 17.86
CA GLY A 61 42.11 27.53 18.48
C GLY A 61 43.48 27.46 19.13
N ASP A 62 43.99 28.61 19.58
CA ASP A 62 45.33 28.74 20.16
C ASP A 62 45.52 27.77 21.33
N SER A 63 46.54 26.92 21.21
CA SER A 63 46.74 25.79 22.10
C SER A 63 47.23 26.23 23.48
N LEU A 64 46.51 25.80 24.51
CA LEU A 64 46.94 25.88 25.89
C LEU A 64 47.77 24.62 26.23
N ASN A 65 49.10 24.74 26.14
CA ASN A 65 50.05 23.66 26.46
C ASN A 65 49.80 22.35 25.67
N GLY A 66 49.26 22.42 24.46
CA GLY A 66 48.95 21.23 23.65
C GLY A 66 47.63 20.54 24.02
N ILE A 67 46.90 21.00 25.04
CA ILE A 67 45.78 20.26 25.66
C ILE A 67 44.41 20.65 25.07
N ILE A 68 44.15 21.94 24.87
CA ILE A 68 42.87 22.45 24.33
C ILE A 68 43.08 23.83 23.69
N GLY A 69 42.30 24.13 22.65
CA GLY A 69 42.26 25.45 22.02
C GLY A 69 41.45 26.48 22.83
N THR A 70 41.86 27.74 22.78
CA THR A 70 41.28 28.82 23.60
C THR A 70 40.79 30.04 22.81
N SER A 71 40.82 29.99 21.47
CA SER A 71 40.40 31.07 20.57
C SER A 71 39.56 30.54 19.39
N ALA A 72 39.02 31.44 18.54
CA ALA A 72 38.17 31.12 17.39
C ALA A 72 36.74 30.63 17.68
N PHE A 73 36.09 31.17 18.73
CA PHE A 73 34.65 30.98 19.00
C PHE A 73 33.78 31.72 17.97
N TYR A 74 32.58 31.20 17.70
CA TYR A 74 31.63 31.78 16.71
C TYR A 74 32.27 32.02 15.33
N PHE A 75 32.82 30.97 14.75
CA PHE A 75 33.64 31.03 13.53
C PHE A 75 32.89 31.67 12.33
N GLY A 76 33.57 32.50 11.52
CA GLY A 76 33.11 32.87 10.17
C GLY A 76 33.05 34.37 9.81
N ALA A 77 32.93 35.31 10.75
CA ALA A 77 32.66 36.72 10.40
C ALA A 77 33.83 37.44 9.71
N ASN A 78 35.08 37.05 10.00
CA ASN A 78 36.29 37.70 9.50
C ASN A 78 37.27 36.69 8.84
N ASN A 79 36.80 35.50 8.49
CA ASN A 79 37.64 34.40 7.99
C ASN A 79 37.72 34.38 6.47
N SER A 80 38.84 33.88 5.94
CA SER A 80 39.04 33.71 4.51
C SER A 80 38.18 32.57 3.94
N PRO A 81 37.89 32.55 2.61
CA PRO A 81 37.16 31.45 1.99
C PRO A 81 37.79 30.07 2.20
N TYR A 82 39.12 29.99 2.29
CA TYR A 82 39.82 28.75 2.58
C TYR A 82 39.55 28.28 4.01
N GLU A 83 39.66 29.17 5.00
CA GLU A 83 39.38 28.87 6.40
C GLU A 83 37.93 28.43 6.62
N ILE A 84 36.98 29.06 5.92
CA ILE A 84 35.56 28.65 5.91
C ILE A 84 35.41 27.25 5.30
N SER A 85 36.11 26.96 4.20
CA SER A 85 36.07 25.64 3.56
C SER A 85 36.69 24.56 4.46
N PHE A 86 37.78 24.87 5.16
CA PHE A 86 38.40 24.01 6.16
C PHE A 86 37.45 23.74 7.33
N PHE A 87 36.80 24.78 7.86
CA PHE A 87 35.79 24.64 8.90
C PHE A 87 34.66 23.70 8.48
N ILE A 88 34.09 23.90 7.28
CA ILE A 88 33.02 23.04 6.75
C ILE A 88 33.49 21.59 6.64
N PHE A 89 34.70 21.37 6.15
CA PHE A 89 35.28 20.03 6.03
C PHE A 89 35.42 19.35 7.41
N GLN A 90 35.98 20.04 8.40
CA GLN A 90 36.14 19.51 9.76
C GLN A 90 34.81 19.32 10.52
N MET A 91 33.83 20.18 10.24
CA MET A 91 32.47 20.03 10.76
C MET A 91 31.85 18.70 10.27
N MET A 92 32.14 18.27 9.04
CA MET A 92 31.66 16.96 8.56
C MET A 92 32.26 15.80 9.36
N PHE A 93 33.54 15.86 9.74
CA PHE A 93 34.17 14.82 10.57
C PHE A 93 33.57 14.75 11.98
N CYS A 94 33.27 15.90 12.58
CA CYS A 94 32.55 15.97 13.86
C CYS A 94 31.17 15.28 13.76
N GLY A 95 30.42 15.59 12.70
CA GLY A 95 29.15 14.94 12.39
C GLY A 95 29.31 13.43 12.21
N THR A 96 30.25 12.97 11.40
CA THR A 96 30.54 11.55 11.19
C THR A 96 30.91 10.83 12.49
N ALA A 97 31.72 11.46 13.35
CA ALA A 97 32.06 10.88 14.65
C ALA A 97 30.79 10.68 15.49
N ALA A 98 29.91 11.68 15.57
CA ALA A 98 28.63 11.56 16.27
C ALA A 98 27.75 10.43 15.71
N THR A 99 27.62 10.36 14.38
CA THR A 99 26.81 9.34 13.69
C THR A 99 27.21 7.90 14.04
N ILE A 100 28.51 7.63 14.24
CA ILE A 100 29.02 6.30 14.62
C ILE A 100 28.35 5.77 15.90
N LEU A 101 27.97 6.65 16.83
CA LEU A 101 27.28 6.26 18.06
C LEU A 101 25.87 5.71 17.80
N SER A 102 25.10 6.33 16.89
CA SER A 102 23.71 5.98 16.54
C SER A 102 23.55 4.48 16.31
N GLY A 103 24.39 3.93 15.44
CA GLY A 103 24.35 2.52 15.06
C GLY A 103 24.53 1.55 16.22
N ALA A 104 25.41 1.83 17.18
CA ALA A 104 25.71 0.90 18.27
C ALA A 104 24.55 0.78 19.28
N VAL A 105 23.92 1.93 19.57
CA VAL A 105 22.89 2.11 20.60
C VAL A 105 21.46 1.98 20.06
N ALA A 106 21.33 1.74 18.75
CA ALA A 106 20.05 1.60 18.06
C ALA A 106 19.13 0.57 18.73
N GLU A 107 17.82 0.75 18.50
CA GLU A 107 16.72 -0.08 19.03
C GLU A 107 16.44 0.00 20.55
N ARG A 108 17.26 0.65 21.37
CA ARG A 108 17.06 0.69 22.84
C ARG A 108 17.39 2.00 23.56
N MET A 109 18.23 2.85 22.99
CA MET A 109 18.52 4.16 23.57
C MET A 109 17.43 5.16 23.21
N SER A 110 16.92 5.91 24.19
CA SER A 110 15.90 6.95 23.98
C SER A 110 16.43 8.09 23.10
N PHE A 111 15.57 8.76 22.35
CA PHE A 111 15.96 9.91 21.51
C PHE A 111 16.53 11.05 22.37
N ARG A 112 15.90 11.36 23.51
CA ARG A 112 16.40 12.39 24.44
C ARG A 112 17.77 12.02 25.01
N GLY A 113 17.92 10.78 25.49
CA GLY A 113 19.20 10.28 25.99
C GLY A 113 20.29 10.33 24.92
N TYR A 114 19.92 10.04 23.67
CA TYR A 114 20.82 10.10 22.53
C TYR A 114 21.34 11.52 22.26
N ILE A 115 20.46 12.53 22.26
CA ILE A 115 20.87 13.94 22.10
C ILE A 115 21.90 14.36 23.16
N PHE A 116 21.73 13.94 24.42
CA PHE A 116 22.72 14.21 25.46
C PHE A 116 24.07 13.53 25.19
N ALA A 117 24.06 12.31 24.66
CA ALA A 117 25.29 11.63 24.29
C ALA A 117 26.01 12.33 23.13
N THR A 118 25.27 12.74 22.09
CA THR A 118 25.78 13.54 20.97
C THR A 118 26.34 14.88 21.44
N LEU A 119 25.66 15.56 22.37
CA LEU A 119 26.14 16.80 23.01
C LEU A 119 27.50 16.59 23.69
N VAL A 120 27.64 15.58 24.54
CA VAL A 120 28.90 15.27 25.23
C VAL A 120 30.01 14.96 24.24
N MET A 121 29.70 14.17 23.22
CA MET A 121 30.66 13.74 22.21
C MET A 121 31.20 14.92 21.39
N THR A 122 30.31 15.74 20.84
CA THR A 122 30.65 16.85 19.92
C THR A 122 31.21 18.06 20.65
N SER A 123 30.86 18.26 21.92
CA SER A 123 31.26 19.44 22.69
C SER A 123 32.62 19.30 23.37
N ILE A 124 32.94 18.11 23.88
CA ILE A 124 34.07 17.91 24.79
C ILE A 124 35.01 16.84 24.25
N ILE A 125 34.48 15.65 23.94
CA ILE A 125 35.30 14.48 23.67
C ILE A 125 36.03 14.61 22.33
N TYR A 126 35.28 14.86 21.26
CA TYR A 126 35.83 14.96 19.91
C TYR A 126 36.78 16.16 19.75
N PRO A 127 36.41 17.40 20.14
CA PRO A 127 37.31 18.55 19.99
C PRO A 127 38.63 18.43 20.75
N VAL A 128 38.62 17.89 21.98
CA VAL A 128 39.83 17.75 22.79
C VAL A 128 40.75 16.66 22.21
N SER A 129 40.19 15.51 21.82
CA SER A 129 40.97 14.44 21.18
C SER A 129 41.55 14.91 19.84
N GLY A 130 40.75 15.66 19.08
CA GLY A 130 41.16 16.31 17.84
C GLY A 130 42.26 17.33 18.05
N HIS A 131 42.21 18.14 19.11
CA HIS A 131 43.26 19.10 19.44
C HIS A 131 44.60 18.39 19.69
N TRP A 132 44.60 17.30 20.44
CA TRP A 132 45.83 16.56 20.75
C TRP A 132 46.55 16.05 19.50
N ALA A 133 45.80 15.64 18.48
CA ALA A 133 46.34 15.00 17.27
C ALA A 133 46.46 15.94 16.06
N TRP A 134 45.57 16.92 15.90
CA TRP A 134 45.37 17.68 14.66
C TRP A 134 45.42 19.20 14.81
N ALA A 135 45.68 19.76 15.99
CA ALA A 135 45.64 21.22 16.18
C ALA A 135 46.47 21.99 15.14
N SER A 136 47.57 21.42 14.65
CA SER A 136 48.43 22.10 13.67
C SER A 136 47.89 22.12 12.23
N PHE A 137 46.80 21.40 11.93
CA PHE A 137 46.23 21.34 10.58
C PHE A 137 45.65 22.69 10.16
N TYR A 138 45.19 23.49 11.13
CA TYR A 138 44.71 24.85 10.89
C TYR A 138 45.85 25.87 10.96
N ASN A 139 46.74 25.76 11.96
CA ASN A 139 47.90 26.63 12.12
C ASN A 139 49.14 25.79 12.45
N VAL A 140 50.13 25.77 11.55
CA VAL A 140 51.32 24.91 11.65
C VAL A 140 52.11 25.10 12.97
N ASN A 141 52.06 26.30 13.55
CA ASN A 141 52.75 26.61 14.81
C ASN A 141 51.98 26.17 16.07
N ASN A 142 50.80 25.58 15.89
CA ASN A 142 49.86 25.25 16.97
C ASN A 142 49.71 23.73 17.14
N GLN A 143 50.77 23.05 17.57
CA GLN A 143 50.77 21.58 17.65
C GLN A 143 50.14 21.06 18.95
N GLY A 144 49.30 20.03 18.83
CA GLY A 144 48.80 19.28 19.97
C GLY A 144 49.90 18.41 20.61
N TRP A 145 49.75 18.06 21.89
CA TRP A 145 50.83 17.35 22.60
C TRP A 145 51.08 15.93 22.07
N LEU A 146 50.06 15.20 21.59
CA LEU A 146 50.24 13.88 20.96
C LEU A 146 50.96 14.01 19.62
N GLN A 147 50.58 15.03 18.84
CA GLN A 147 51.23 15.35 17.59
C GLN A 147 52.73 15.66 17.79
N GLN A 148 53.07 16.44 18.82
CA GLN A 148 54.46 16.73 19.21
C GLN A 148 55.22 15.45 19.60
N ALA A 149 54.55 14.47 20.22
CA ALA A 149 55.11 13.17 20.54
C ALA A 149 55.28 12.24 19.32
N GLY A 150 54.93 12.71 18.11
CA GLY A 150 55.04 11.96 16.85
C GLY A 150 53.83 11.08 16.52
N PHE A 151 52.68 11.29 17.17
CA PHE A 151 51.45 10.60 16.81
C PHE A 151 50.93 11.06 15.44
N ILE A 152 50.62 10.10 14.56
CA ILE A 152 50.08 10.38 13.22
C ILE A 152 48.76 9.66 13.04
N ASP A 153 47.71 10.42 12.74
CA ASP A 153 46.40 9.90 12.36
C ASP A 153 45.86 10.74 11.19
N PHE A 154 46.32 10.48 9.97
CA PHE A 154 46.17 11.40 8.84
C PHE A 154 44.73 11.89 8.58
N ALA A 155 43.78 10.96 8.55
CA ALA A 155 42.37 11.29 8.29
C ALA A 155 41.42 10.87 9.42
N GLY A 156 41.85 10.08 10.43
CA GLY A 156 41.03 9.81 11.62
C GLY A 156 40.65 8.37 11.94
N SER A 157 41.54 7.38 11.77
CA SER A 157 41.29 6.02 12.29
C SER A 157 41.10 6.04 13.82
N THR A 158 41.80 6.93 14.53
CA THR A 158 41.62 7.12 15.97
C THR A 158 40.68 8.27 16.27
N VAL A 159 40.98 9.49 15.82
CA VAL A 159 40.29 10.73 16.23
C VAL A 159 38.81 10.74 15.85
N VAL A 160 38.43 10.14 14.72
CA VAL A 160 37.03 10.04 14.29
C VAL A 160 36.46 8.68 14.66
N HIS A 161 37.05 7.60 14.14
CA HIS A 161 36.44 6.27 14.25
C HIS A 161 36.63 5.61 15.60
N SER A 162 37.85 5.59 16.16
CA SER A 162 38.06 4.99 17.47
C SER A 162 37.41 5.81 18.58
N VAL A 163 37.42 7.14 18.50
CA VAL A 163 36.68 8.01 19.44
C VAL A 163 35.20 7.64 19.43
N GLY A 164 34.53 7.67 18.26
CA GLY A 164 33.12 7.24 18.17
C GLY A 164 32.88 5.82 18.65
N GLY A 165 33.80 4.90 18.33
CA GLY A 165 33.74 3.51 18.78
C GLY A 165 33.92 3.32 20.29
N TRP A 166 34.76 4.12 20.96
CA TRP A 166 34.91 4.12 22.43
C TRP A 166 33.69 4.69 23.13
N VAL A 167 33.11 5.79 22.62
CA VAL A 167 31.85 6.35 23.12
C VAL A 167 30.72 5.32 22.96
N ALA A 168 30.64 4.69 21.79
CA ALA A 168 29.70 3.61 21.51
C ALA A 168 29.84 2.44 22.49
N LEU A 169 31.06 1.97 22.74
CA LEU A 169 31.31 0.89 23.71
C LEU A 169 30.84 1.27 25.11
N ALA A 170 31.14 2.49 25.58
CA ALA A 170 30.68 2.98 26.88
C ALA A 170 29.15 3.03 26.97
N ALA A 171 28.49 3.58 25.93
CA ALA A 171 27.04 3.67 25.87
C ALA A 171 26.37 2.29 25.87
N VAL A 172 26.87 1.35 25.06
CA VAL A 172 26.34 -0.02 24.98
C VAL A 172 26.48 -0.77 26.31
N ILE A 173 27.59 -0.58 27.04
CA ILE A 173 27.78 -1.17 28.37
C ILE A 173 26.76 -0.61 29.38
N ILE A 174 26.48 0.69 29.33
CA ILE A 174 25.55 1.35 30.27
C ILE A 174 24.10 0.92 30.00
N ILE A 175 23.66 0.93 28.74
CA ILE A 175 22.26 0.59 28.38
C ILE A 175 22.00 -0.93 28.42
N GLY A 176 23.04 -1.74 28.24
CA GLY A 176 22.96 -3.20 28.24
C GLY A 176 22.35 -3.81 26.96
N PRO A 177 22.15 -5.14 26.93
CA PRO A 177 21.73 -5.85 25.74
C PRO A 177 20.23 -5.70 25.42
N ARG A 178 19.88 -5.81 24.13
CA ARG A 178 18.49 -5.84 23.68
C ARG A 178 17.77 -7.04 24.27
N ILE A 179 16.48 -6.84 24.59
CA ILE A 179 15.64 -7.88 25.18
C ILE A 179 15.65 -9.12 24.28
N GLY A 180 15.97 -10.28 24.85
CA GLY A 180 15.96 -11.58 24.17
C GLY A 180 17.25 -11.95 23.41
N ARG A 181 18.21 -11.03 23.19
CA ARG A 181 19.42 -11.29 22.38
C ARG A 181 20.28 -12.47 22.87
N PHE A 182 20.49 -12.59 24.18
CA PHE A 182 21.33 -13.64 24.78
C PHE A 182 20.55 -14.64 25.64
N ASN A 183 19.23 -14.48 25.73
CA ASN A 183 18.37 -15.28 26.60
C ASN A 183 17.42 -16.21 25.82
N SER A 184 17.34 -16.06 24.49
CA SER A 184 16.52 -16.92 23.63
C SER A 184 17.39 -17.93 22.86
N PRO A 185 16.95 -19.18 22.68
CA PRO A 185 17.59 -20.14 21.79
C PRO A 185 17.38 -19.80 20.29
N THR A 186 16.47 -18.87 19.98
CA THR A 186 16.19 -18.45 18.60
C THR A 186 17.20 -17.42 18.10
N PRO A 187 17.63 -17.50 16.82
CA PRO A 187 18.45 -16.45 16.22
C PRO A 187 17.73 -15.09 16.33
N PHE A 188 18.48 -14.05 16.66
CA PHE A 188 17.92 -12.69 16.66
C PHE A 188 17.59 -12.28 15.22
N PRO A 189 16.45 -11.60 14.97
CA PRO A 189 16.01 -11.26 13.62
C PRO A 189 17.06 -10.45 12.84
N VAL A 190 17.12 -10.69 11.53
CA VAL A 190 17.95 -9.97 10.56
C VAL A 190 17.32 -8.60 10.26
N GLY A 191 18.14 -7.64 9.80
CA GLY A 191 17.71 -6.27 9.50
C GLY A 191 16.53 -6.16 8.54
N SER A 192 15.84 -5.02 8.57
CA SER A 192 14.60 -4.78 7.82
C SER A 192 14.77 -4.80 6.30
N ASN A 193 15.92 -4.35 5.78
CA ASN A 193 16.21 -4.27 4.34
C ASN A 193 17.74 -4.31 4.09
N ILE A 194 18.26 -5.51 3.82
CA ILE A 194 19.69 -5.71 3.52
C ILE A 194 20.14 -4.99 2.23
N PRO A 195 19.39 -5.02 1.10
CA PRO A 195 19.74 -4.24 -0.08
C PRO A 195 19.93 -2.73 0.18
N MET A 196 19.04 -2.11 0.96
CA MET A 196 19.19 -0.72 1.40
C MET A 196 20.48 -0.51 2.21
N SER A 197 20.85 -1.49 3.03
CA SER A 197 22.08 -1.43 3.82
C SER A 197 23.34 -1.54 2.95
N VAL A 198 23.29 -2.34 1.88
CA VAL A 198 24.35 -2.45 0.87
C VAL A 198 24.51 -1.13 0.13
N LEU A 199 23.41 -0.50 -0.31
CA LEU A 199 23.43 0.84 -0.90
C LEU A 199 24.09 1.85 0.05
N GLY A 200 23.72 1.82 1.32
CA GLY A 200 24.34 2.67 2.35
C GLY A 200 25.85 2.46 2.46
N THR A 201 26.33 1.21 2.42
CA THR A 201 27.76 0.88 2.44
C THR A 201 28.50 1.44 1.21
N LEU A 202 27.88 1.38 0.03
CA LEU A 202 28.47 1.94 -1.20
C LEU A 202 28.53 3.47 -1.17
N LEU A 203 27.51 4.13 -0.63
CA LEU A 203 27.52 5.59 -0.43
C LEU A 203 28.59 6.02 0.57
N ILE A 204 28.77 5.26 1.67
CA ILE A 204 29.86 5.47 2.63
C ILE A 204 31.23 5.32 1.94
N TRP A 205 31.41 4.30 1.10
CA TRP A 205 32.65 4.15 0.31
C TRP A 205 32.90 5.38 -0.56
N LEU A 206 31.89 5.82 -1.34
CA LEU A 206 32.02 7.00 -2.19
C LEU A 206 32.39 8.25 -1.38
N GLY A 207 31.76 8.45 -0.22
CA GLY A 207 32.10 9.57 0.67
C GLY A 207 33.51 9.48 1.25
N TRP A 208 34.06 8.27 1.39
CA TRP A 208 35.44 8.06 1.83
C TRP A 208 36.49 8.62 0.86
N PHE A 209 36.15 8.81 -0.41
CA PHE A 209 37.01 9.53 -1.34
C PHE A 209 37.15 11.01 -0.97
N GLY A 210 36.06 11.64 -0.53
CA GLY A 210 36.12 12.97 0.07
C GLY A 210 36.83 12.99 1.42
N PHE A 211 36.62 11.95 2.24
CA PHE A 211 37.19 11.83 3.58
C PHE A 211 38.74 11.73 3.55
N ASN A 212 39.27 10.71 2.88
CA ASN A 212 40.72 10.49 2.80
C ASN A 212 41.38 11.44 1.79
N GLY A 213 40.74 11.66 0.64
CA GLY A 213 41.25 12.58 -0.38
C GLY A 213 41.28 14.02 0.11
N GLY A 214 40.24 14.48 0.80
CA GLY A 214 40.13 15.84 1.35
C GLY A 214 41.13 16.12 2.48
N SER A 215 41.58 15.09 3.21
CA SER A 215 42.59 15.22 4.28
C SER A 215 43.97 15.65 3.75
N THR A 216 44.19 15.65 2.44
CA THR A 216 45.35 16.30 1.81
C THR A 216 45.28 17.83 1.82
N MET A 217 44.11 18.41 2.14
CA MET A 217 43.77 19.84 2.13
C MET A 217 43.83 20.53 0.76
N MET A 218 44.51 19.94 -0.23
CA MET A 218 44.66 20.47 -1.58
C MET A 218 44.68 19.36 -2.62
N PHE A 219 44.16 19.62 -3.81
CA PHE A 219 44.19 18.66 -4.90
C PHE A 219 45.59 18.59 -5.53
N ASN A 220 46.33 17.50 -5.27
CA ASN A 220 47.69 17.29 -5.75
C ASN A 220 47.92 15.85 -6.25
N SER A 221 49.15 15.54 -6.67
CA SER A 221 49.52 14.22 -7.22
C SER A 221 49.44 13.06 -6.23
N GLN A 222 49.29 13.32 -4.92
CA GLN A 222 49.14 12.27 -3.92
C GLN A 222 47.70 11.74 -3.85
N VAL A 223 46.70 12.55 -4.25
CA VAL A 223 45.27 12.21 -4.13
C VAL A 223 44.93 10.88 -4.83
N PRO A 224 45.31 10.62 -6.10
CA PRO A 224 44.99 9.35 -6.75
C PRO A 224 45.56 8.12 -6.01
N GLY A 225 46.77 8.23 -5.45
CA GLY A 225 47.38 7.17 -4.67
C GLY A 225 46.63 6.89 -3.36
N ILE A 226 46.19 7.94 -2.67
CA ILE A 226 45.36 7.82 -1.46
C ILE A 226 44.03 7.13 -1.79
N LEU A 227 43.37 7.51 -2.89
CA LEU A 227 42.09 6.90 -3.30
C LEU A 227 42.26 5.43 -3.70
N LEU A 228 43.37 5.08 -4.36
CA LEU A 228 43.72 3.68 -4.67
C LEU A 228 43.92 2.86 -3.40
N ASN A 229 44.75 3.35 -2.46
CA ASN A 229 45.00 2.68 -1.19
C ASN A 229 43.70 2.49 -0.39
N THR A 230 42.84 3.51 -0.38
CA THR A 230 41.52 3.48 0.26
C THR A 230 40.64 2.37 -0.32
N SER A 231 40.57 2.28 -1.66
CA SER A 231 39.73 1.30 -2.35
C SER A 231 40.24 -0.14 -2.18
N LEU A 232 41.56 -0.35 -2.20
CA LEU A 232 42.16 -1.67 -2.03
C LEU A 232 41.95 -2.21 -0.62
N ALA A 233 42.15 -1.39 0.41
CA ALA A 233 41.92 -1.81 1.79
C ALA A 233 40.46 -2.19 2.05
N ALA A 234 39.51 -1.41 1.51
CA ALA A 234 38.08 -1.68 1.58
C ALA A 234 37.71 -3.03 0.94
N ALA A 235 38.16 -3.25 -0.31
CA ALA A 235 37.88 -4.49 -1.04
C ALA A 235 38.43 -5.72 -0.30
N TRP A 236 39.69 -5.67 0.14
CA TRP A 236 40.32 -6.78 0.85
C TRP A 236 39.73 -7.02 2.24
N GLY A 237 39.29 -5.98 2.95
CA GLY A 237 38.56 -6.12 4.21
C GLY A 237 37.24 -6.86 4.04
N GLY A 238 36.46 -6.50 3.02
CA GLY A 238 35.20 -7.17 2.68
C GLY A 238 35.39 -8.64 2.30
N VAL A 239 36.33 -8.93 1.39
CA VAL A 239 36.65 -10.31 0.97
C VAL A 239 37.10 -11.16 2.15
N THR A 240 38.01 -10.63 2.98
CA THR A 240 38.57 -11.39 4.11
C THR A 240 37.50 -11.69 5.16
N ALA A 241 36.64 -10.72 5.47
CA ALA A 241 35.52 -10.94 6.39
C ALA A 241 34.55 -12.00 5.86
N ALA A 242 34.25 -11.99 4.55
CA ALA A 242 33.43 -13.01 3.89
C ALA A 242 34.05 -14.41 4.02
N CYS A 243 35.33 -14.54 3.68
CA CYS A 243 36.06 -15.81 3.73
C CYS A 243 36.17 -16.35 5.17
N CYS A 244 36.49 -15.50 6.14
CA CYS A 244 36.55 -15.89 7.54
C CYS A 244 35.19 -16.35 8.05
N HIS A 245 34.13 -15.61 7.78
CA HIS A 245 32.78 -15.99 8.17
C HIS A 245 32.36 -17.32 7.52
N TYR A 246 32.60 -17.49 6.22
CA TYR A 246 32.31 -18.73 5.49
C TYR A 246 33.09 -19.93 6.05
N TYR A 247 34.34 -19.74 6.47
CA TYR A 247 35.15 -20.80 7.05
C TYR A 247 34.54 -21.34 8.35
N TYR A 248 34.07 -20.47 9.24
CA TYR A 248 33.50 -20.87 10.54
C TYR A 248 32.02 -21.30 10.45
N HIS A 249 31.21 -20.65 9.61
CA HIS A 249 29.75 -20.83 9.59
C HIS A 249 29.20 -21.50 8.33
N ARG A 250 30.03 -21.73 7.31
CA ARG A 250 29.69 -22.44 6.04
C ARG A 250 28.63 -21.77 5.17
N TYR A 251 28.37 -20.48 5.35
CA TYR A 251 27.58 -19.64 4.44
C TYR A 251 28.12 -18.21 4.38
N VAL A 252 27.74 -17.48 3.33
CA VAL A 252 28.14 -16.09 3.12
C VAL A 252 27.10 -15.16 3.75
N ASP A 253 27.54 -14.34 4.71
CA ASP A 253 26.70 -13.33 5.34
C ASP A 253 27.08 -11.94 4.81
N VAL A 254 26.12 -11.29 4.13
CA VAL A 254 26.30 -9.96 3.52
C VAL A 254 26.69 -8.91 4.56
N THR A 255 26.23 -9.06 5.81
CA THR A 255 26.52 -8.14 6.91
C THR A 255 28.01 -8.11 7.24
N PHE A 256 28.67 -9.27 7.23
CA PHE A 256 30.11 -9.36 7.47
C PHE A 256 30.92 -8.81 6.30
N ILE A 257 30.42 -8.95 5.06
CA ILE A 257 31.03 -8.31 3.89
C ILE A 257 30.99 -6.79 4.05
N MET A 258 29.79 -6.22 4.31
CA MET A 258 29.60 -4.78 4.47
C MET A 258 30.45 -4.20 5.59
N ASN A 259 30.38 -4.78 6.79
CA ASN A 259 31.21 -4.33 7.91
C ASN A 259 32.70 -4.55 7.61
N GLY A 260 33.07 -5.58 6.84
CA GLY A 260 34.45 -5.84 6.42
C GLY A 260 34.99 -4.75 5.51
N VAL A 261 34.16 -4.28 4.56
CA VAL A 261 34.46 -3.13 3.69
C VAL A 261 34.70 -1.89 4.54
N ILE A 262 33.78 -1.58 5.46
CA ILE A 262 33.90 -0.41 6.35
C ILE A 262 35.12 -0.53 7.26
N ALA A 263 35.41 -1.71 7.83
CA ALA A 263 36.58 -1.93 8.66
C ALA A 263 37.89 -1.71 7.88
N GLY A 264 37.94 -2.13 6.62
CA GLY A 264 39.05 -1.85 5.71
C GLY A 264 39.23 -0.35 5.44
N LEU A 265 38.13 0.38 5.18
CA LEU A 265 38.12 1.83 5.02
C LEU A 265 38.61 2.54 6.29
N VAL A 266 38.13 2.13 7.47
CA VAL A 266 38.55 2.69 8.76
C VAL A 266 40.04 2.44 9.01
N ALA A 267 40.53 1.21 8.79
CA ALA A 267 41.90 0.84 9.13
C ALA A 267 42.94 1.57 8.27
N ILE A 268 42.65 1.85 7.00
CA ILE A 268 43.61 2.54 6.11
C ILE A 268 43.69 4.05 6.36
N THR A 269 42.70 4.63 7.04
CA THR A 269 42.50 6.09 7.16
C THR A 269 43.69 6.82 7.81
N ALA A 270 44.35 6.24 8.82
CA ALA A 270 45.51 6.86 9.46
C ALA A 270 46.78 6.89 8.58
N SER A 271 46.91 5.95 7.64
CA SER A 271 48.16 5.70 6.91
C SER A 271 48.05 5.81 5.40
N CYS A 272 46.87 6.13 4.84
CA CYS A 272 46.57 6.05 3.41
C CYS A 272 47.51 6.87 2.51
N HIS A 273 48.08 7.96 3.03
CA HIS A 273 49.03 8.84 2.35
C HIS A 273 50.48 8.33 2.31
N ALA A 274 50.84 7.38 3.17
CA ALA A 274 52.23 6.99 3.43
C ALA A 274 52.52 5.50 3.25
N VAL A 275 51.58 4.73 2.68
CA VAL A 275 51.73 3.28 2.45
C VAL A 275 51.65 2.91 0.98
N SER A 276 52.25 1.77 0.62
CA SER A 276 52.11 1.21 -0.73
C SER A 276 50.75 0.52 -0.94
N PRO A 277 50.29 0.35 -2.20
CA PRO A 277 49.06 -0.40 -2.52
C PRO A 277 49.04 -1.84 -1.98
N GLN A 278 50.20 -2.50 -1.93
CA GLN A 278 50.33 -3.85 -1.36
C GLN A 278 50.14 -3.82 0.15
N SER A 279 50.73 -2.82 0.81
CA SER A 279 50.58 -2.63 2.25
C SER A 279 49.14 -2.27 2.62
N SER A 280 48.46 -1.43 1.82
CA SER A 280 47.04 -1.11 2.05
C SER A 280 46.13 -2.34 1.94
N ALA A 281 46.42 -3.25 1.00
CA ALA A 281 45.72 -4.53 0.91
C ALA A 281 45.91 -5.37 2.18
N ILE A 282 47.15 -5.51 2.68
CA ILE A 282 47.45 -6.24 3.92
C ILE A 282 46.72 -5.62 5.13
N ILE A 283 46.74 -4.29 5.24
CA ILE A 283 46.01 -3.57 6.29
C ILE A 283 44.52 -3.92 6.25
N GLY A 284 43.91 -3.93 5.06
CA GLY A 284 42.53 -4.34 4.84
C GLY A 284 42.26 -5.81 5.21
N ILE A 285 43.12 -6.74 4.82
CA ILE A 285 43.01 -8.16 5.18
C ILE A 285 42.97 -8.32 6.70
N VAL A 286 43.93 -7.72 7.42
CA VAL A 286 43.98 -7.82 8.88
C VAL A 286 42.76 -7.16 9.51
N ALA A 287 42.27 -6.04 8.97
CA ALA A 287 41.05 -5.39 9.45
C ALA A 287 39.83 -6.31 9.34
N GLY A 288 39.69 -7.08 8.26
CA GLY A 288 38.64 -8.10 8.10
C GLY A 288 38.72 -9.21 9.16
N VAL A 289 39.92 -9.68 9.50
CA VAL A 289 40.14 -10.66 10.57
C VAL A 289 39.82 -10.08 11.95
N VAL A 290 40.26 -8.83 12.21
CA VAL A 290 39.99 -8.10 13.45
C VAL A 290 38.50 -7.90 13.65
N LEU A 291 37.76 -7.55 12.59
CA LEU A 291 36.30 -7.41 12.64
C LEU A 291 35.62 -8.72 13.06
N VAL A 292 35.92 -9.84 12.39
CA VAL A 292 35.25 -11.13 12.65
C VAL A 292 35.58 -11.63 14.06
N SER A 293 36.86 -11.56 14.44
CA SER A 293 37.34 -11.98 15.76
C SER A 293 36.78 -11.08 16.87
N GLY A 294 36.78 -9.77 16.64
CA GLY A 294 36.26 -8.77 17.57
C GLY A 294 34.75 -8.87 17.78
N THR A 295 33.99 -9.10 16.71
CA THR A 295 32.54 -9.34 16.80
C THR A 295 32.26 -10.60 17.62
N SER A 296 33.01 -11.68 17.38
CA SER A 296 32.90 -12.93 18.14
C SER A 296 33.24 -12.73 19.62
N PHE A 297 34.27 -11.93 19.92
CA PHE A 297 34.67 -11.59 21.28
C PHE A 297 33.58 -10.81 22.04
N ILE A 298 33.04 -9.76 21.43
CA ILE A 298 31.96 -8.93 22.00
C ILE A 298 30.71 -9.77 22.32
N ILE A 299 30.31 -10.64 21.40
CA ILE A 299 29.18 -11.57 21.59
C ILE A 299 29.46 -12.54 22.75
N ARG A 300 30.69 -13.06 22.86
CA ARG A 300 31.08 -13.99 23.94
C ARG A 300 30.97 -13.37 25.33
N ILE A 301 31.28 -12.07 25.47
CA ILE A 301 31.14 -11.32 26.72
C ILE A 301 29.74 -10.70 26.90
N LYS A 302 28.77 -11.07 26.05
CA LYS A 302 27.37 -10.63 26.10
C LYS A 302 27.17 -9.10 25.99
N ILE A 303 28.06 -8.44 25.26
CA ILE A 303 27.86 -7.04 24.85
C ILE A 303 27.08 -7.07 23.53
N ASP A 304 25.98 -6.32 23.47
CA ASP A 304 25.11 -6.28 22.29
C ASP A 304 25.34 -4.97 21.53
N ASP A 305 26.10 -5.05 20.46
CA ASP A 305 26.32 -3.96 19.52
C ASP A 305 25.41 -4.19 18.30
N ALA A 306 24.47 -3.26 18.06
CA ALA A 306 23.40 -3.50 17.09
C ALA A 306 23.90 -3.59 15.64
N LEU A 307 24.89 -2.76 15.26
CA LEU A 307 25.45 -2.75 13.90
C LEU A 307 26.88 -3.29 13.83
N GLY A 308 27.50 -3.65 14.96
CA GLY A 308 28.90 -4.07 15.01
C GLY A 308 29.87 -2.89 14.87
N VAL A 309 29.46 -1.71 15.34
CA VAL A 309 30.24 -0.48 15.33
C VAL A 309 31.56 -0.64 16.06
N VAL A 310 31.58 -1.29 17.22
CA VAL A 310 32.79 -1.44 18.05
C VAL A 310 33.84 -2.27 17.31
N ALA A 311 33.47 -3.39 16.71
CA ALA A 311 34.43 -4.18 15.95
C ALA A 311 34.88 -3.47 14.65
N THR A 312 33.96 -2.76 13.98
CA THR A 312 34.18 -2.12 12.67
C THR A 312 34.96 -0.80 12.78
N HIS A 313 34.69 0.01 13.80
CA HIS A 313 35.30 1.33 13.97
C HIS A 313 36.34 1.35 15.08
N LEU A 314 36.04 0.79 16.27
CA LEU A 314 37.00 0.81 17.38
C LEU A 314 38.18 -0.13 17.14
N PHE A 315 37.93 -1.44 16.97
CA PHE A 315 39.04 -2.40 16.85
C PHE A 315 39.80 -2.23 15.54
N ALA A 316 39.10 -1.99 14.42
CA ALA A 316 39.76 -1.70 13.15
C ALA A 316 40.49 -0.34 13.18
N GLY A 317 39.97 0.66 13.91
CA GLY A 317 40.63 1.95 14.09
C GLY A 317 41.92 1.83 14.89
N ILE A 318 41.92 1.10 16.01
CA ILE A 318 43.12 0.76 16.78
C ILE A 318 44.15 0.06 15.89
N TRP A 319 43.72 -0.94 15.12
CA TRP A 319 44.60 -1.62 14.17
C TRP A 319 45.18 -0.66 13.14
N GLY A 320 44.35 0.18 12.52
CA GLY A 320 44.76 1.15 11.51
C GLY A 320 45.82 2.13 12.01
N THR A 321 45.64 2.64 13.23
CA THR A 321 46.59 3.55 13.86
C THR A 321 47.93 2.87 14.19
N LEU A 322 47.90 1.62 14.68
CA LEU A 322 49.13 0.85 14.89
C LEU A 322 49.82 0.47 13.56
N ALA A 323 49.05 0.26 12.50
CA ALA A 323 49.55 -0.08 11.17
C ALA A 323 50.40 1.05 10.54
N VAL A 324 50.20 2.31 10.94
CA VAL A 324 51.04 3.45 10.52
C VAL A 324 52.52 3.15 10.79
N ALA A 325 52.86 2.74 12.01
CA ALA A 325 54.25 2.44 12.35
C ALA A 325 54.80 1.21 11.61
N LEU A 326 53.94 0.22 11.35
CA LEU A 326 54.36 -1.06 10.76
C LEU A 326 54.61 -0.95 9.25
N PHE A 327 53.79 -0.20 8.52
CA PHE A 327 53.76 -0.24 7.05
C PHE A 327 54.08 1.09 6.37
N SER A 328 54.02 2.22 7.07
CA SER A 328 54.29 3.51 6.43
C SER A 328 55.79 3.72 6.16
N ASP A 329 56.05 4.52 5.12
CA ASP A 329 57.37 5.08 4.84
C ASP A 329 57.67 6.20 5.83
N LEU A 330 58.69 6.00 6.66
CA LEU A 330 59.10 6.97 7.69
C LEU A 330 59.59 8.29 7.09
N ASN A 331 60.08 8.29 5.86
CA ASN A 331 60.49 9.51 5.18
C ASN A 331 59.28 10.39 4.82
N ILE A 332 58.14 9.77 4.49
CA ILE A 332 56.89 10.47 4.20
C ILE A 332 56.25 10.99 5.50
N LEU A 333 56.30 10.21 6.59
CA LEU A 333 55.78 10.62 7.89
C LEU A 333 56.55 11.83 8.48
N ALA A 334 57.85 11.93 8.20
CA ALA A 334 58.71 13.04 8.60
C ALA A 334 58.70 13.39 10.11
N THR A 335 58.43 12.41 10.98
CA THR A 335 58.40 12.58 12.45
C THR A 335 59.79 12.58 13.08
N GLY A 336 60.81 12.10 12.36
CA GLY A 336 62.17 11.93 12.89
C GLY A 336 62.34 10.73 13.84
N LEU A 337 61.27 9.95 14.07
CA LEU A 337 61.29 8.78 14.95
C LEU A 337 61.71 7.51 14.20
N SER A 338 62.39 6.60 14.90
CA SER A 338 62.59 5.23 14.42
C SER A 338 61.26 4.45 14.36
N ARG A 339 61.21 3.34 13.63
CA ARG A 339 59.98 2.54 13.51
C ARG A 339 59.41 2.08 14.86
N ILE A 340 60.28 1.74 15.81
CA ILE A 340 59.89 1.28 17.16
C ILE A 340 59.35 2.46 17.99
N GLU A 341 60.01 3.61 17.93
CA GLU A 341 59.54 4.83 18.59
C GLU A 341 58.22 5.32 17.99
N GLN A 342 58.07 5.23 16.66
CA GLN A 342 56.82 5.53 15.98
C GLN A 342 55.70 4.58 16.41
N PHE A 343 55.97 3.28 16.59
CA PHE A 343 55.00 2.34 17.15
C PHE A 343 54.63 2.72 18.59
N GLY A 344 55.61 3.12 19.40
CA GLY A 344 55.40 3.66 20.75
C GLY A 344 54.50 4.90 20.76
N ALA A 345 54.73 5.85 19.85
CA ALA A 345 53.90 7.05 19.70
C ALA A 345 52.46 6.72 19.30
N GLN A 346 52.27 5.79 18.36
CA GLN A 346 50.94 5.32 17.95
C GLN A 346 50.20 4.62 19.09
N LEU A 347 50.88 3.73 19.81
CA LEU A 347 50.33 3.04 20.97
C LEU A 347 49.96 4.03 22.09
N LEU A 348 50.82 5.02 22.36
CA LEU A 348 50.55 6.08 23.33
C LEU A 348 49.29 6.86 22.96
N GLY A 349 49.12 7.23 21.70
CA GLY A 349 47.93 7.93 21.21
C GLY A 349 46.66 7.08 21.36
N VAL A 350 46.69 5.83 20.90
CA VAL A 350 45.56 4.88 21.03
C VAL A 350 45.14 4.72 22.49
N VAL A 351 46.10 4.48 23.40
CA VAL A 351 45.82 4.28 24.81
C VAL A 351 45.30 5.57 25.45
N THR A 352 45.93 6.72 25.18
CA THR A 352 45.55 7.97 25.84
C THR A 352 44.19 8.46 25.38
N ILE A 353 43.94 8.49 24.07
CA ILE A 353 42.63 8.86 23.51
C ILE A 353 41.58 7.84 23.96
N GLY A 354 41.91 6.55 24.01
CA GLY A 354 40.98 5.51 24.46
C GLY A 354 40.59 5.65 25.94
N VAL A 355 41.56 5.82 26.83
CA VAL A 355 41.31 6.03 28.27
C VAL A 355 40.49 7.31 28.51
N TYR A 356 40.85 8.41 27.85
CA TYR A 356 40.11 9.66 27.93
C TYR A 356 38.67 9.50 27.43
N THR A 357 38.51 8.99 26.21
CA THR A 357 37.21 8.90 25.54
C THR A 357 36.28 7.92 26.26
N PHE A 358 36.75 6.71 26.57
CA PHE A 358 35.95 5.72 27.26
C PHE A 358 35.66 6.14 28.70
N GLY A 359 36.68 6.60 29.44
CA GLY A 359 36.55 6.97 30.85
C GLY A 359 35.58 8.15 31.04
N LEU A 360 35.74 9.21 30.25
CA LEU A 360 34.89 10.39 30.32
C LEU A 360 33.48 10.09 29.83
N SER A 361 33.32 9.39 28.69
CA SER A 361 32.00 8.96 28.20
C SER A 361 31.28 8.11 29.23
N TYR A 362 31.95 7.11 29.80
CA TYR A 362 31.34 6.21 30.77
C TYR A 362 30.88 6.97 32.01
N LEU A 363 31.69 7.90 32.52
CA LEU A 363 31.34 8.72 33.68
C LEU A 363 30.15 9.65 33.38
N LEU A 364 30.21 10.42 32.29
CA LEU A 364 29.18 11.40 31.93
C LEU A 364 27.87 10.73 31.53
N LEU A 365 27.91 9.68 30.69
CA LEU A 365 26.71 8.96 30.29
C LEU A 365 26.08 8.23 31.48
N ARG A 366 26.87 7.71 32.43
CA ARG A 366 26.33 7.11 33.65
C ARG A 366 25.68 8.15 34.57
N LEU A 367 26.25 9.35 34.65
CA LEU A 367 25.67 10.48 35.36
C LEU A 367 24.36 10.93 34.69
N ILE A 368 24.34 11.08 33.37
CA ILE A 368 23.12 11.41 32.61
C ILE A 368 22.06 10.33 32.85
N ASN A 369 22.42 9.05 32.74
CA ASN A 369 21.53 7.91 32.95
C ASN A 369 20.91 7.87 34.35
N TYR A 370 21.55 8.49 35.35
CA TYR A 370 20.99 8.62 36.69
C TYR A 370 19.83 9.63 36.74
N PHE A 371 19.90 10.73 35.98
CA PHE A 371 18.87 11.76 35.95
C PHE A 371 17.81 11.52 34.87
N GLU A 372 18.21 11.09 33.69
CA GLU A 372 17.36 10.78 32.55
C GLU A 372 17.78 9.41 32.00
N PRO A 373 16.92 8.37 32.10
CA PRO A 373 17.24 7.04 31.60
C PRO A 373 17.63 7.06 30.13
N LEU A 374 18.85 6.59 29.83
CA LEU A 374 19.33 6.47 28.46
C LEU A 374 18.60 5.35 27.72
N ARG A 375 18.16 4.30 28.42
CA ARG A 375 17.39 3.20 27.84
C ARG A 375 15.89 3.47 27.95
N VAL A 376 15.15 3.19 26.89
CA VAL A 376 13.68 3.23 26.91
C VAL A 376 13.10 2.15 27.83
N SER A 377 11.84 2.32 28.24
CA SER A 377 11.14 1.32 29.06
C SER A 377 11.06 -0.04 28.34
N LYS A 378 10.94 -1.13 29.11
CA LYS A 378 10.81 -2.49 28.56
C LYS A 378 9.66 -2.59 27.56
N GLU A 379 8.54 -1.95 27.86
CA GLU A 379 7.36 -1.89 26.97
C GLU A 379 7.67 -1.15 25.67
N ASN A 380 8.30 0.02 25.75
CA ASN A 380 8.67 0.82 24.58
C ASN A 380 9.69 0.10 23.68
N GLU A 381 10.64 -0.65 24.24
CA GLU A 381 11.59 -1.46 23.46
C GLU A 381 10.89 -2.63 22.72
N LEU A 382 9.84 -3.19 23.32
CA LEU A 382 9.02 -4.26 22.72
C LEU A 382 8.10 -3.74 21.63
N VAL A 383 7.41 -2.62 21.85
CA VAL A 383 6.54 -1.98 20.85
C VAL A 383 7.36 -1.40 19.68
N GLY A 384 8.52 -0.82 19.97
CA GLY A 384 9.40 -0.17 18.99
C GLY A 384 9.34 1.36 19.08
N MET A 385 10.49 1.99 18.84
CA MET A 385 10.66 3.43 19.07
C MET A 385 10.01 4.31 18.02
N ASN A 386 9.65 3.78 16.84
CA ASN A 386 8.83 4.53 15.88
C ASN A 386 7.50 4.92 16.52
N ILE A 387 6.88 4.01 17.27
CA ILE A 387 5.60 4.27 17.96
C ILE A 387 5.83 5.02 19.27
N SER A 388 6.73 4.53 20.13
CA SER A 388 6.84 5.06 21.49
C SER A 388 7.40 6.48 21.55
N GLU A 389 8.24 6.88 20.60
CA GLU A 389 8.85 8.22 20.58
C GLU A 389 8.30 9.11 19.46
N HIS A 390 8.01 8.55 18.28
CA HIS A 390 7.60 9.33 17.11
C HIS A 390 6.13 9.16 16.74
N LYS A 391 5.36 8.37 17.51
CA LYS A 391 3.94 8.07 17.26
C LYS A 391 3.65 7.58 15.84
N ALA A 392 4.65 7.01 15.17
CA ALA A 392 4.54 6.45 13.84
C ALA A 392 4.32 4.94 13.96
N SER A 393 3.10 4.47 13.72
CA SER A 393 2.80 3.05 13.52
C SER A 393 3.04 2.68 12.06
N THR A 394 3.57 1.47 11.85
CA THR A 394 3.48 0.80 10.56
C THR A 394 2.34 -0.22 10.66
N GLU A 395 1.64 -0.47 9.57
CA GLU A 395 0.49 -1.39 9.49
C GLU A 395 0.72 -2.72 10.21
N LEU A 396 1.90 -3.34 10.02
CA LEU A 396 2.26 -4.62 10.63
C LEU A 396 2.27 -4.58 12.16
N ILE A 397 2.74 -3.48 12.73
CA ILE A 397 2.86 -3.35 14.19
C ILE A 397 1.49 -3.08 14.79
N GLU A 398 0.65 -2.32 14.10
CA GLU A 398 -0.73 -2.06 14.52
C GLU A 398 -1.54 -3.36 14.54
N LEU A 399 -1.38 -4.21 13.51
CA LEU A 399 -1.94 -5.56 13.50
C LEU A 399 -1.48 -6.40 14.69
N LEU A 400 -0.16 -6.51 14.91
CA LEU A 400 0.40 -7.31 16.01
C LEU A 400 -0.04 -6.80 17.39
N THR A 401 -0.15 -5.48 17.55
CA THR A 401 -0.63 -4.86 18.80
C THR A 401 -2.08 -5.25 19.06
N ASN A 402 -2.93 -5.21 18.04
CA ASN A 402 -4.33 -5.62 18.14
C ASN A 402 -4.46 -7.12 18.46
N MET A 403 -3.67 -7.98 17.82
CA MET A 403 -3.65 -9.43 18.10
C MET A 403 -3.23 -9.73 19.55
N HIS A 404 -2.17 -9.08 20.04
CA HIS A 404 -1.69 -9.27 21.41
C HIS A 404 -2.69 -8.73 22.44
N HIS A 405 -3.41 -7.65 22.10
CA HIS A 405 -4.47 -7.13 22.96
C HIS A 405 -5.61 -8.13 23.15
N GLN A 406 -6.01 -8.82 22.07
CA GLN A 406 -7.00 -9.90 22.12
C GLN A 406 -6.51 -11.09 22.95
N GLU A 407 -5.23 -11.46 22.80
CA GLU A 407 -4.59 -12.53 23.58
C GLU A 407 -4.63 -12.24 25.09
N ILE A 408 -4.18 -11.06 25.52
CA ILE A 408 -4.10 -10.71 26.95
C ILE A 408 -5.50 -10.59 27.56
N LYS A 409 -6.44 -9.95 26.85
CA LYS A 409 -7.79 -9.69 27.37
C LYS A 409 -8.72 -10.89 27.24
N GLY A 410 -8.39 -11.87 26.41
CA GLY A 410 -9.28 -12.98 26.08
C GLY A 410 -10.54 -12.55 25.31
N GLU A 411 -10.52 -11.37 24.69
CA GLU A 411 -11.64 -10.77 23.96
C GLU A 411 -11.51 -11.04 22.46
N PHE A 412 -11.96 -12.22 22.02
CA PHE A 412 -11.92 -12.65 20.61
C PHE A 412 -13.19 -12.31 19.81
N SER A 413 -14.06 -11.47 20.37
CA SER A 413 -15.37 -11.14 19.77
C SER A 413 -15.30 -10.07 18.68
N HIS A 414 -14.17 -9.38 18.55
CA HIS A 414 -13.98 -8.30 17.58
C HIS A 414 -12.83 -8.67 16.63
N PRO A 415 -12.96 -8.44 15.32
CA PRO A 415 -11.85 -8.67 14.38
C PRO A 415 -10.75 -7.62 14.55
N VAL A 416 -9.50 -8.00 14.28
CA VAL A 416 -8.41 -7.03 14.11
C VAL A 416 -8.58 -6.26 12.80
N PRO A 417 -8.22 -4.97 12.73
CA PRO A 417 -8.38 -4.14 11.52
C PRO A 417 -7.56 -4.68 10.34
N VAL A 418 -8.11 -4.56 9.13
CA VAL A 418 -7.53 -5.06 7.88
C VAL A 418 -7.22 -3.89 6.96
N GLU A 419 -5.94 -3.72 6.61
CA GLU A 419 -5.46 -2.70 5.66
C GLU A 419 -5.57 -3.22 4.20
N PRO A 420 -6.34 -2.58 3.30
CA PRO A 420 -6.50 -3.06 1.93
C PRO A 420 -5.20 -2.98 1.11
N PHE A 421 -4.97 -3.97 0.23
CA PHE A 421 -3.85 -4.00 -0.72
C PHE A 421 -2.45 -4.15 -0.11
N THR A 422 -2.35 -4.54 1.17
CA THR A 422 -1.06 -4.77 1.82
C THR A 422 -0.91 -6.22 2.28
N GLU A 423 0.35 -6.71 2.32
CA GLU A 423 0.65 -8.08 2.80
C GLU A 423 0.18 -8.26 4.25
N VAL A 424 0.23 -7.19 5.04
CA VAL A 424 -0.24 -7.15 6.43
C VAL A 424 -1.76 -7.31 6.50
N GLY A 425 -2.51 -6.64 5.63
CA GLY A 425 -3.96 -6.82 5.53
C GLY A 425 -4.35 -8.26 5.21
N GLN A 426 -3.59 -8.94 4.35
CA GLN A 426 -3.84 -10.35 4.07
C GLN A 426 -3.65 -11.22 5.32
N ILE A 427 -2.62 -10.94 6.14
CA ILE A 427 -2.37 -11.63 7.41
C ILE A 427 -3.51 -11.35 8.41
N ALA A 428 -3.94 -10.09 8.53
CA ALA A 428 -5.05 -9.69 9.39
C ALA A 428 -6.35 -10.43 9.02
N ASN A 429 -6.64 -10.54 7.73
CA ASN A 429 -7.83 -11.23 7.22
C ASN A 429 -7.79 -12.75 7.52
N GLN A 430 -6.62 -13.38 7.36
CA GLN A 430 -6.44 -14.79 7.72
C GLN A 430 -6.55 -15.02 9.23
N TYR A 431 -5.98 -14.15 10.05
CA TYR A 431 -6.11 -14.24 11.51
C TYR A 431 -7.58 -14.13 11.95
N ASN A 432 -8.33 -13.16 11.41
CA ASN A 432 -9.76 -13.02 11.68
C ASN A 432 -10.56 -14.28 11.30
N SER A 433 -10.22 -14.89 10.16
CA SER A 433 -10.84 -16.15 9.71
C SER A 433 -10.57 -17.31 10.68
N VAL A 434 -9.36 -17.39 11.24
CA VAL A 434 -9.00 -18.40 12.25
C VAL A 434 -9.75 -18.17 13.56
N ILE A 435 -9.79 -16.93 14.06
CA ILE A 435 -10.50 -16.57 15.29
C ILE A 435 -12.00 -16.90 15.18
N GLN A 436 -12.61 -16.56 14.05
CA GLN A 436 -14.01 -16.90 13.80
C GLN A 436 -14.26 -18.42 13.88
N ARG A 437 -13.39 -19.22 13.26
CA ARG A 437 -13.50 -20.69 13.28
C ARG A 437 -13.32 -21.28 14.68
N VAL A 438 -12.43 -20.71 15.49
CA VAL A 438 -12.22 -21.12 16.88
C VAL A 438 -13.44 -20.79 17.75
N ASN A 439 -14.01 -19.59 17.60
CA ASN A 439 -15.23 -19.19 18.31
C ASN A 439 -16.42 -20.10 17.97
N ASP A 440 -16.54 -20.51 16.70
CA ASP A 440 -17.57 -21.44 16.25
C ASP A 440 -17.40 -22.85 16.87
N GLU A 441 -16.17 -23.35 16.97
CA GLU A 441 -15.90 -24.66 17.59
C GLU A 441 -16.11 -24.66 19.11
N ILE A 442 -15.72 -23.60 19.81
CA ILE A 442 -15.99 -23.45 21.25
C ILE A 442 -17.50 -23.47 21.50
N SER A 443 -18.26 -22.71 20.72
CA SER A 443 -19.73 -22.66 20.81
C SER A 443 -20.37 -24.04 20.57
N LYS A 444 -19.86 -24.82 19.63
CA LYS A 444 -20.32 -26.20 19.38
C LYS A 444 -19.98 -27.16 20.53
N ARG A 445 -18.78 -27.06 21.10
CA ARG A 445 -18.34 -27.93 22.21
C ARG A 445 -19.15 -27.68 23.48
N ASP A 446 -19.40 -26.42 23.82
CA ASP A 446 -20.17 -26.06 25.01
C ASP A 446 -21.62 -26.54 24.87
N SER A 447 -22.19 -26.43 23.67
CA SER A 447 -23.49 -27.00 23.32
C SER A 447 -23.52 -28.53 23.48
N ALA A 448 -22.44 -29.23 23.11
CA ALA A 448 -22.35 -30.69 23.24
C ALA A 448 -22.24 -31.16 24.71
N ILE A 449 -21.50 -30.43 25.56
CA ILE A 449 -21.34 -30.75 26.99
C ILE A 449 -22.66 -30.53 27.76
N ILE A 450 -23.41 -29.48 27.43
CA ILE A 450 -24.75 -29.22 27.98
C ILE A 450 -25.72 -30.32 27.56
N ASN A 451 -25.65 -30.79 26.31
CA ASN A 451 -26.48 -31.89 25.80
C ASN A 451 -26.17 -33.24 26.48
N PHE A 452 -24.90 -33.51 26.82
CA PHE A 452 -24.49 -34.75 27.49
C PHE A 452 -25.02 -34.85 28.93
N ARG A 453 -24.89 -33.79 29.74
CA ARG A 453 -25.43 -33.73 31.11
C ARG A 453 -26.95 -33.86 31.18
N THR A 454 -27.64 -33.48 30.12
CA THR A 454 -29.10 -33.55 30.01
C THR A 454 -29.60 -34.97 29.65
N SER A 455 -28.71 -35.86 29.19
CA SER A 455 -29.05 -37.24 28.78
C SER A 455 -29.18 -38.23 29.96
N GLU A 456 -28.47 -37.99 31.07
CA GLU A 456 -28.49 -38.84 32.28
C GLU A 456 -29.77 -38.67 33.12
N LYS A 457 -30.31 -37.45 33.24
CA LYS A 457 -31.61 -37.18 33.90
C LYS A 457 -32.84 -37.57 33.06
N ARG A 458 -32.61 -38.03 31.83
CA ARG A 458 -33.62 -38.09 30.75
C ARG A 458 -34.57 -39.29 30.87
N LYS A 459 -34.17 -40.43 31.42
CA LYS A 459 -35.01 -41.66 31.40
C LYS A 459 -36.35 -41.56 32.14
N GLY A 460 -36.41 -40.91 33.30
CA GLY A 460 -37.68 -40.61 33.99
C GLY A 460 -38.40 -39.39 33.41
N ALA A 461 -37.64 -38.40 32.95
CA ALA A 461 -38.18 -37.21 32.31
C ALA A 461 -38.74 -37.47 30.88
N ILE A 462 -38.38 -38.57 30.20
CA ILE A 462 -38.78 -38.84 28.80
C ILE A 462 -40.29 -39.04 28.64
N LEU A 463 -40.97 -39.63 29.63
CA LEU A 463 -42.44 -39.75 29.61
C LEU A 463 -43.13 -38.41 29.97
N ASP A 464 -42.55 -37.64 30.90
CA ASP A 464 -43.06 -36.34 31.34
C ASP A 464 -42.70 -35.16 30.40
N SER A 465 -41.65 -35.31 29.57
CA SER A 465 -41.14 -34.31 28.63
C SER A 465 -41.52 -34.59 27.18
N ALA A 466 -42.29 -35.65 26.90
CA ALA A 466 -42.80 -35.90 25.57
C ALA A 466 -43.68 -34.72 25.13
N MET A 467 -43.33 -34.05 24.04
CA MET A 467 -44.07 -32.87 23.53
C MET A 467 -45.44 -33.27 22.98
N ASP A 468 -45.56 -34.46 22.42
CA ASP A 468 -46.84 -35.02 22.01
C ASP A 468 -47.63 -35.47 23.25
N SER A 469 -48.94 -35.24 23.23
CA SER A 469 -49.84 -35.74 24.28
C SER A 469 -49.90 -37.25 24.15
N ILE A 470 -49.39 -37.96 25.15
CA ILE A 470 -49.38 -39.42 25.19
C ILE A 470 -50.41 -39.84 26.22
N LEU A 471 -51.39 -40.61 25.77
CA LEU A 471 -52.38 -41.22 26.65
C LEU A 471 -52.62 -42.67 26.25
N THR A 472 -52.86 -43.53 27.23
CA THR A 472 -53.14 -44.95 27.01
C THR A 472 -54.58 -45.22 27.39
N ILE A 473 -55.32 -45.96 26.56
CA ILE A 473 -56.69 -46.38 26.83
C ILE A 473 -56.82 -47.90 26.88
N ASP A 474 -57.77 -48.38 27.68
CA ASP A 474 -58.20 -49.77 27.68
C ASP A 474 -59.11 -50.09 26.47
N PHE A 475 -59.54 -51.35 26.35
CA PHE A 475 -60.42 -51.82 25.27
C PHE A 475 -61.84 -51.21 25.32
N ASN A 476 -62.25 -50.61 26.44
CA ASN A 476 -63.52 -49.90 26.60
C ASN A 476 -63.38 -48.39 26.30
N GLY A 477 -62.15 -47.91 26.08
CA GLY A 477 -61.83 -46.50 25.80
C GLY A 477 -61.63 -45.67 27.06
N ASN A 478 -61.39 -46.30 28.21
CA ASN A 478 -61.10 -45.62 29.47
C ASN A 478 -59.61 -45.29 29.56
N ILE A 479 -59.28 -44.11 30.07
CA ILE A 479 -57.91 -43.61 30.12
C ILE A 479 -57.15 -44.25 31.29
N ILE A 480 -56.07 -44.96 30.98
CA ILE A 480 -55.17 -45.63 31.93
C ILE A 480 -53.98 -44.72 32.27
N GLU A 481 -53.35 -44.15 31.26
CA GLU A 481 -52.19 -43.25 31.38
C GLU A 481 -52.48 -41.94 30.69
N PHE A 482 -52.01 -40.84 31.27
CA PHE A 482 -52.22 -39.49 30.76
C PHE A 482 -51.01 -38.64 31.15
N ASN A 483 -50.13 -38.37 30.19
CA ASN A 483 -48.87 -37.68 30.48
C ASN A 483 -49.09 -36.17 30.69
N GLN A 484 -48.07 -35.49 31.23
CA GLN A 484 -48.16 -34.07 31.55
C GLN A 484 -48.45 -33.18 30.32
N SER A 485 -48.03 -33.60 29.12
CA SER A 485 -48.36 -32.89 27.88
C SER A 485 -49.85 -33.02 27.51
N ALA A 486 -50.45 -34.18 27.75
CA ALA A 486 -51.89 -34.39 27.61
C ALA A 486 -52.68 -33.55 28.62
N GLU A 487 -52.20 -33.40 29.86
CA GLU A 487 -52.84 -32.51 30.85
C GLU A 487 -52.91 -31.05 30.39
N ARG A 488 -51.80 -30.55 29.82
CA ARG A 488 -51.70 -29.19 29.30
C ARG A 488 -52.50 -28.99 28.02
N THR A 489 -52.50 -29.99 27.13
CA THR A 489 -53.17 -29.90 25.83
C THR A 489 -54.68 -30.03 25.98
N PHE A 490 -55.18 -30.99 26.76
CA PHE A 490 -56.62 -31.18 26.92
C PHE A 490 -57.22 -30.34 28.05
N GLY A 491 -56.41 -29.79 28.96
CA GLY A 491 -56.86 -28.90 30.03
C GLY A 491 -57.45 -29.62 31.26
N ASN A 492 -57.22 -30.94 31.38
CA ASN A 492 -57.63 -31.75 32.52
C ASN A 492 -56.41 -32.37 33.22
N LEU A 493 -56.44 -32.46 34.54
CA LEU A 493 -55.42 -33.18 35.28
C LEU A 493 -55.62 -34.70 35.13
N ARG A 494 -54.53 -35.47 35.09
CA ARG A 494 -54.49 -36.93 35.03
C ARG A 494 -55.40 -37.57 36.07
N LYS A 495 -55.41 -37.01 37.29
CA LYS A 495 -56.27 -37.48 38.40
C LYS A 495 -57.77 -37.34 38.13
N GLN A 496 -58.18 -36.42 37.24
CA GLN A 496 -59.58 -36.16 36.89
C GLN A 496 -60.08 -37.03 35.73
N VAL A 497 -59.15 -37.59 34.94
CA VAL A 497 -59.47 -38.32 33.70
C VAL A 497 -59.11 -39.80 33.77
N ALA A 498 -58.31 -40.21 34.75
CA ALA A 498 -57.98 -41.62 34.96
C ALA A 498 -59.25 -42.44 35.23
N GLY A 499 -59.50 -43.45 34.41
CA GLY A 499 -60.70 -44.29 34.45
C GLY A 499 -61.92 -43.72 33.70
N GLU A 500 -61.88 -42.46 33.26
CA GLU A 500 -62.95 -41.86 32.44
C GLU A 500 -62.80 -42.19 30.96
N ASN A 501 -63.90 -42.08 30.20
CA ASN A 501 -63.91 -42.50 28.80
C ASN A 501 -63.41 -41.39 27.85
N PHE A 502 -62.34 -41.65 27.10
CA PHE A 502 -61.70 -40.70 26.19
C PHE A 502 -62.65 -40.13 25.13
N MET A 503 -63.56 -40.96 24.61
CA MET A 503 -64.53 -40.55 23.60
C MET A 503 -65.49 -39.48 24.15
N LYS A 504 -65.97 -39.64 25.38
CA LYS A 504 -66.95 -38.73 25.98
C LYS A 504 -66.34 -37.36 26.28
N LEU A 505 -65.06 -37.32 26.64
CA LEU A 505 -64.39 -36.12 27.11
C LEU A 505 -63.78 -35.28 25.99
N PHE A 506 -63.14 -35.91 24.99
CA PHE A 506 -62.23 -35.18 24.08
C PHE A 506 -62.61 -35.27 22.60
N ILE A 507 -63.61 -36.07 22.26
CA ILE A 507 -64.08 -36.23 20.89
C ILE A 507 -65.40 -35.48 20.73
N ARG A 508 -65.57 -34.77 19.61
CA ARG A 508 -66.80 -34.04 19.31
C ARG A 508 -67.98 -35.01 19.22
N PRO A 509 -69.20 -34.62 19.67
CA PRO A 509 -70.37 -35.50 19.63
C PRO A 509 -70.67 -36.12 18.26
N GLN A 510 -70.44 -35.35 17.18
CA GLN A 510 -70.62 -35.82 15.80
C GLN A 510 -69.62 -36.92 15.37
N ASP A 511 -68.45 -36.98 16.03
CA ASP A 511 -67.36 -37.92 15.74
C ASP A 511 -67.36 -39.15 16.69
N HIS A 512 -68.25 -39.19 17.69
CA HIS A 512 -68.37 -40.31 18.65
C HIS A 512 -68.67 -41.64 17.95
N LYS A 513 -69.62 -41.66 17.01
CA LYS A 513 -70.00 -42.88 16.29
C LYS A 513 -68.82 -43.46 15.51
N LYS A 514 -67.98 -42.58 14.94
CA LYS A 514 -66.78 -42.95 14.19
C LYS A 514 -65.72 -43.53 15.10
N PHE A 515 -65.47 -42.92 16.26
CA PHE A 515 -64.51 -43.41 17.24
C PHE A 515 -64.95 -44.74 17.87
N ALA A 516 -66.20 -44.86 18.32
CA ALA A 516 -66.75 -46.07 18.92
C ALA A 516 -66.67 -47.28 17.97
N THR A 517 -67.03 -47.08 16.70
CA THR A 517 -66.90 -48.11 15.66
C THR A 517 -65.43 -48.51 15.47
N SER A 518 -64.52 -47.54 15.48
CA SER A 518 -63.09 -47.81 15.33
C SER A 518 -62.53 -48.62 16.48
N LEU A 519 -62.89 -48.29 17.73
CA LEU A 519 -62.48 -49.02 18.92
C LEU A 519 -63.05 -50.45 18.96
N GLN A 520 -64.33 -50.64 18.60
CA GLN A 520 -64.98 -51.95 18.55
C GLN A 520 -64.29 -52.92 17.59
N TYR A 521 -63.81 -52.42 16.45
CA TYR A 521 -63.04 -53.19 15.47
C TYR A 521 -61.52 -53.08 15.68
N LYS A 522 -61.05 -52.80 16.91
CA LYS A 522 -59.62 -52.75 17.26
C LYS A 522 -58.80 -51.87 16.31
N PHE A 523 -59.34 -50.72 15.93
CA PHE A 523 -58.77 -49.74 14.99
C PHE A 523 -58.33 -50.35 13.64
N SER A 524 -59.05 -51.37 13.18
CA SER A 524 -58.78 -52.09 11.92
C SER A 524 -59.85 -51.84 10.84
N SER A 525 -60.84 -50.98 11.10
CA SER A 525 -61.93 -50.69 10.15
C SER A 525 -61.51 -49.65 9.09
N PRO A 526 -61.73 -49.91 7.79
CA PRO A 526 -61.33 -48.99 6.70
C PRO A 526 -61.98 -47.59 6.76
N ASN A 527 -63.17 -47.48 7.35
CA ASN A 527 -63.94 -46.24 7.43
C ASN A 527 -63.78 -45.53 8.80
N GLY A 528 -62.85 -45.99 9.63
CA GLY A 528 -62.59 -45.50 10.99
C GLY A 528 -61.19 -44.92 11.19
N LEU A 529 -60.80 -44.74 12.45
CA LEU A 529 -59.42 -44.47 12.84
C LEU A 529 -58.61 -45.77 12.75
N LEU A 530 -57.42 -45.68 12.18
CA LEU A 530 -56.56 -46.83 11.90
C LEU A 530 -55.34 -46.86 12.83
N ILE A 531 -55.01 -48.07 13.31
CA ILE A 531 -53.77 -48.33 14.04
C ILE A 531 -52.55 -48.18 13.12
N ASN A 532 -51.43 -47.72 13.66
CA ASN A 532 -50.16 -47.48 12.94
C ASN A 532 -50.28 -46.51 11.74
N ARG A 533 -51.30 -45.64 11.75
CA ARG A 533 -51.43 -44.53 10.79
C ARG A 533 -51.72 -43.22 11.52
N ARG A 534 -51.37 -42.11 10.86
CA ARG A 534 -51.78 -40.78 11.29
C ARG A 534 -53.22 -40.54 10.89
N ASN A 535 -54.04 -40.21 11.88
CA ASN A 535 -55.44 -39.86 11.69
C ASN A 535 -55.60 -38.38 12.01
N SER A 536 -56.27 -37.63 11.14
CA SER A 536 -56.60 -36.23 11.42
C SER A 536 -58.00 -36.14 12.02
N LEU A 537 -58.11 -35.47 13.16
CA LEU A 537 -59.37 -35.21 13.83
C LEU A 537 -59.33 -33.85 14.52
N ILE A 538 -60.50 -33.24 14.69
CA ILE A 538 -60.63 -32.06 15.55
C ILE A 538 -61.04 -32.57 16.93
N LEU A 539 -60.23 -32.23 17.94
CA LEU A 539 -60.45 -32.60 19.33
C LEU A 539 -60.91 -31.39 20.14
N MET A 540 -61.55 -31.68 21.27
CA MET A 540 -62.02 -30.66 22.21
C MET A 540 -61.13 -30.64 23.45
N ARG A 541 -60.88 -29.44 23.97
CA ARG A 541 -60.31 -29.25 25.31
C ARG A 541 -61.43 -29.19 26.35
N TYR A 542 -61.06 -29.26 27.62
CA TYR A 542 -61.97 -29.10 28.76
C TYR A 542 -62.80 -27.79 28.73
N SER A 543 -62.23 -26.72 28.14
CA SER A 543 -62.89 -25.43 27.95
C SER A 543 -63.94 -25.40 26.83
N ASN A 544 -64.18 -26.53 26.14
CA ASN A 544 -64.93 -26.66 24.89
C ASN A 544 -64.30 -25.96 23.66
N ASP A 545 -63.03 -25.56 23.74
CA ASP A 545 -62.31 -25.05 22.57
C ASP A 545 -61.89 -26.19 21.64
N GLU A 546 -62.16 -26.03 20.33
CA GLU A 546 -61.73 -26.97 19.29
C GLU A 546 -60.29 -26.69 18.85
N PHE A 547 -59.50 -27.75 18.65
CA PHE A 547 -58.18 -27.64 18.02
C PHE A 547 -57.94 -28.77 17.01
N PRO A 548 -57.23 -28.48 15.90
CA PRO A 548 -56.86 -29.50 14.94
C PRO A 548 -55.76 -30.39 15.52
N ALA A 549 -55.98 -31.71 15.49
CA ALA A 549 -55.05 -32.68 16.03
C ALA A 549 -54.69 -33.78 15.01
N GLU A 550 -53.42 -34.20 15.05
CA GLU A 550 -52.99 -35.47 14.45
C GLU A 550 -52.90 -36.54 15.54
N ILE A 551 -53.56 -37.68 15.33
CA ILE A 551 -53.63 -38.79 16.28
C ILE A 551 -53.00 -40.04 15.64
N THR A 552 -51.95 -40.56 16.26
CA THR A 552 -51.36 -41.86 15.90
C THR A 552 -51.68 -42.87 17.00
N ILE A 553 -52.27 -44.00 16.62
CA ILE A 553 -52.70 -45.05 17.55
C ILE A 553 -51.74 -46.23 17.41
N THR A 554 -51.18 -46.68 18.52
CA THR A 554 -50.27 -47.84 18.57
C THR A 554 -50.76 -48.82 19.63
N GLY A 555 -50.53 -50.12 19.41
CA GLY A 555 -50.88 -51.17 20.37
C GLY A 555 -49.61 -51.84 20.88
N ALA A 556 -49.53 -52.11 22.19
CA ALA A 556 -48.44 -52.85 22.79
C ALA A 556 -48.89 -54.27 23.14
N GLN A 557 -48.13 -55.28 22.71
CA GLN A 557 -48.29 -56.67 23.15
C GLN A 557 -47.30 -56.92 24.29
N PHE A 558 -47.81 -57.12 25.50
CA PHE A 558 -47.02 -57.61 26.63
C PHE A 558 -47.36 -59.09 26.90
N ASP A 559 -46.37 -59.80 27.41
CA ASP A 559 -46.33 -61.26 27.50
C ASP A 559 -47.56 -61.86 28.24
N SER A 560 -48.13 -62.86 27.59
CA SER A 560 -49.12 -63.90 27.95
C SER A 560 -50.19 -63.80 29.06
N ASP A 561 -50.42 -62.70 29.81
CA ASP A 561 -51.61 -62.66 30.73
C ASP A 561 -52.26 -61.28 31.00
N LEU A 562 -51.87 -60.21 30.28
CA LEU A 562 -52.54 -58.90 30.33
C LEU A 562 -52.90 -58.42 28.91
N GLN A 563 -54.21 -58.35 28.62
CA GLN A 563 -54.76 -58.07 27.29
C GLN A 563 -54.71 -56.58 26.90
N ASN A 564 -53.99 -56.29 25.80
CA ASN A 564 -54.15 -55.22 24.79
C ASN A 564 -54.65 -53.83 25.25
N GLU A 565 -53.70 -52.94 25.52
CA GLU A 565 -53.87 -51.49 25.68
C GLU A 565 -53.52 -50.74 24.37
N TYR A 566 -54.15 -49.58 24.13
CA TYR A 566 -53.81 -48.71 23.01
C TYR A 566 -53.20 -47.40 23.51
N THR A 567 -52.02 -47.07 23.00
CA THR A 567 -51.37 -45.78 23.24
C THR A 567 -51.69 -44.83 22.08
N LEU A 568 -52.30 -43.69 22.40
CA LEU A 568 -52.60 -42.61 21.47
C LEU A 568 -51.56 -41.49 21.64
N HIS A 569 -50.91 -41.16 20.54
CA HIS A 569 -50.05 -39.99 20.41
C HIS A 569 -50.84 -38.89 19.71
N VAL A 570 -51.22 -37.85 20.46
CA VAL A 570 -52.00 -36.71 19.97
C VAL A 570 -51.09 -35.48 19.87
N ARG A 571 -50.98 -34.91 18.68
CA ARG A 571 -50.24 -33.67 18.42
C ARG A 571 -51.19 -32.53 18.05
N ASP A 572 -51.13 -31.44 18.82
CA ASP A 572 -51.74 -30.16 18.48
C ASP A 572 -50.85 -29.40 17.47
N VAL A 573 -51.33 -29.26 16.23
CA VAL A 573 -50.55 -28.65 15.14
C VAL A 573 -50.76 -27.14 15.01
N THR A 574 -51.40 -26.49 15.98
CA THR A 574 -51.70 -25.04 15.95
C THR A 574 -50.43 -24.18 15.85
N ARG A 575 -49.33 -24.58 16.49
CA ARG A 575 -48.05 -23.83 16.49
C ARG A 575 -47.23 -24.04 15.22
N GLU A 576 -47.20 -25.24 14.64
CA GLU A 576 -46.49 -25.49 13.37
C GLU A 576 -47.06 -24.66 12.22
N VAL A 577 -48.39 -24.54 12.16
CA VAL A 577 -49.07 -23.64 11.21
C VAL A 577 -48.63 -22.19 11.40
N LYS A 578 -48.43 -21.73 12.65
CA LYS A 578 -47.93 -20.37 12.95
C LYS A 578 -46.42 -20.21 12.69
N LEU A 579 -45.60 -21.24 12.94
CA LEU A 579 -44.13 -21.21 12.79
C LEU A 579 -43.71 -21.21 11.31
N GLN A 580 -44.46 -21.92 10.45
CA GLN A 580 -44.32 -21.83 8.99
C GLN A 580 -44.45 -20.39 8.49
N SER A 581 -45.33 -19.59 9.11
CA SER A 581 -45.49 -18.18 8.76
C SER A 581 -44.25 -17.33 9.10
N LYS A 582 -43.48 -17.69 10.14
CA LYS A 582 -42.30 -16.93 10.60
C LYS A 582 -41.00 -17.35 9.90
N LEU A 583 -40.86 -18.63 9.55
CA LEU A 583 -39.77 -19.10 8.67
C LEU A 583 -39.86 -18.48 7.27
N LYS A 584 -41.09 -18.28 6.77
CA LYS A 584 -41.34 -17.56 5.51
C LYS A 584 -40.87 -16.10 5.56
N GLN A 585 -40.85 -15.46 6.74
CA GLN A 585 -40.37 -14.09 6.90
C GLN A 585 -38.84 -14.00 6.79
N LEU A 586 -38.09 -14.91 7.44
CA LEU A 586 -36.62 -14.92 7.41
C LEU A 586 -36.03 -15.34 6.06
N ALA A 587 -36.73 -16.15 5.28
CA ALA A 587 -36.28 -16.58 3.96
C ALA A 587 -36.33 -15.47 2.90
N TYR A 588 -37.06 -14.37 3.15
CA TYR A 588 -37.46 -13.41 2.13
C TYR A 588 -37.07 -11.95 2.40
N SER A 589 -36.42 -11.63 3.52
CA SER A 589 -35.99 -10.27 3.87
C SER A 589 -34.48 -10.14 4.04
N ASP A 590 -33.93 -8.97 3.72
CA ASP A 590 -32.57 -8.54 4.05
C ASP A 590 -32.49 -8.11 5.52
N PRO A 591 -31.57 -8.66 6.32
CA PRO A 591 -31.52 -8.41 7.76
C PRO A 591 -31.02 -7.01 8.13
N LEU A 592 -30.25 -6.34 7.26
CA LEU A 592 -29.74 -4.99 7.53
C LEU A 592 -30.85 -3.96 7.31
N THR A 593 -31.41 -3.94 6.10
CA THR A 593 -32.33 -2.88 5.65
C THR A 593 -33.80 -3.18 5.93
N GLY A 594 -34.15 -4.45 6.23
CA GLY A 594 -35.53 -4.90 6.41
C GLY A 594 -36.34 -4.98 5.10
N LEU A 595 -35.72 -4.66 3.95
CA LEU A 595 -36.32 -4.82 2.62
C LEU A 595 -36.42 -6.29 2.24
N TYR A 596 -37.07 -6.59 1.11
CA TYR A 596 -37.03 -7.95 0.56
C TYR A 596 -35.61 -8.30 0.10
N ASN A 597 -35.27 -9.59 0.08
CA ASN A 597 -34.01 -10.07 -0.46
C ASN A 597 -34.15 -10.48 -1.94
N ARG A 598 -33.01 -10.76 -2.57
CA ARG A 598 -32.91 -11.26 -3.95
C ARG A 598 -33.84 -12.43 -4.25
N THR A 599 -33.93 -13.41 -3.34
CA THR A 599 -34.75 -14.62 -3.52
C THR A 599 -36.24 -14.29 -3.63
N PHE A 600 -36.75 -13.41 -2.76
CA PHE A 600 -38.15 -13.00 -2.81
C PHE A 600 -38.46 -12.20 -4.07
N LEU A 601 -37.60 -11.25 -4.44
CA LEU A 601 -37.80 -10.44 -5.65
C LEU A 601 -37.90 -11.31 -6.89
N LEU A 602 -36.99 -12.28 -7.07
CA LEU A 602 -36.99 -13.20 -8.21
C LEU A 602 -38.27 -14.04 -8.29
N ASP A 603 -38.69 -14.64 -7.18
CA ASP A 603 -39.93 -15.43 -7.12
C ASP A 603 -41.17 -14.56 -7.40
N LYS A 604 -41.22 -13.36 -6.79
CA LYS A 604 -42.33 -12.42 -6.98
C LYS A 604 -42.38 -11.86 -8.40
N LEU A 605 -41.23 -11.54 -9.00
CA LEU A 605 -41.11 -11.06 -10.37
C LEU A 605 -41.55 -12.15 -11.35
N THR A 606 -41.08 -13.38 -11.18
CA THR A 606 -41.47 -14.54 -12.01
C THR A 606 -42.99 -14.76 -12.00
N ARG A 607 -43.62 -14.68 -10.82
CA ARG A 607 -45.09 -14.79 -10.70
C ARG A 607 -45.81 -13.59 -11.31
N THR A 608 -45.25 -12.40 -11.16
CA THR A 608 -45.86 -11.15 -11.65
C THR A 608 -45.81 -11.09 -13.17
N LEU A 609 -44.71 -11.51 -13.79
CA LEU A 609 -44.57 -11.65 -15.24
C LEU A 609 -45.59 -12.65 -15.78
N LYS A 610 -45.77 -13.82 -15.14
CA LYS A 610 -46.81 -14.80 -15.52
C LYS A 610 -48.23 -14.21 -15.44
N ARG A 611 -48.54 -13.48 -14.36
CA ARG A 611 -49.87 -12.87 -14.18
C ARG A 611 -50.14 -11.73 -15.16
N GLN A 612 -49.17 -10.83 -15.35
CA GLN A 612 -49.32 -9.71 -16.29
C GLN A 612 -49.36 -10.18 -17.73
N ARG A 613 -48.80 -11.37 -18.02
CA ARG A 613 -48.96 -12.05 -19.29
C ARG A 613 -50.40 -12.37 -19.64
N GLU A 614 -51.20 -12.75 -18.66
CA GLU A 614 -52.63 -13.04 -18.82
C GLU A 614 -53.48 -11.76 -18.87
N GLN A 615 -52.98 -10.64 -18.31
CA GLN A 615 -53.73 -9.40 -18.09
C GLN A 615 -53.32 -8.23 -19.00
N GLN A 616 -52.36 -8.43 -19.91
CA GLN A 616 -51.76 -7.40 -20.77
C GLN A 616 -51.31 -6.16 -19.98
N GLY A 617 -50.62 -6.37 -18.85
CA GLY A 617 -50.07 -5.29 -18.03
C GLY A 617 -48.56 -5.14 -18.17
N THR A 618 -48.04 -4.01 -17.70
CA THR A 618 -46.64 -3.64 -17.78
C THR A 618 -45.90 -4.00 -16.49
N VAL A 619 -44.65 -4.44 -16.62
CA VAL A 619 -43.72 -4.62 -15.49
C VAL A 619 -42.46 -3.81 -15.77
N ALA A 620 -42.02 -3.04 -14.79
CA ALA A 620 -40.79 -2.27 -14.83
C ALA A 620 -39.88 -2.63 -13.64
N ILE A 621 -38.59 -2.78 -13.91
CA ILE A 621 -37.54 -2.97 -12.92
C ILE A 621 -36.59 -1.78 -12.99
N TYR A 622 -36.31 -1.19 -11.82
CA TYR A 622 -35.25 -0.22 -11.62
C TYR A 622 -34.13 -0.93 -10.88
N PHE A 623 -32.96 -1.01 -11.48
CA PHE A 623 -31.73 -1.48 -10.87
C PHE A 623 -30.91 -0.26 -10.49
N MET A 624 -30.52 -0.15 -9.23
CA MET A 624 -29.86 1.05 -8.70
C MET A 624 -28.59 0.67 -7.97
N ASP A 625 -27.52 1.44 -8.19
CA ASP A 625 -26.21 1.26 -7.55
C ASP A 625 -25.70 2.61 -7.03
N LEU A 626 -25.20 2.60 -5.79
CA LEU A 626 -24.72 3.80 -5.10
C LEU A 626 -23.31 4.16 -5.60
N ASP A 627 -23.21 5.29 -6.30
CA ASP A 627 -21.94 5.71 -6.89
C ASP A 627 -20.91 6.02 -5.80
N LYS A 628 -19.71 5.44 -5.94
CA LYS A 628 -18.58 5.64 -5.02
C LYS A 628 -18.89 5.19 -3.57
N PHE A 629 -19.83 4.27 -3.35
CA PHE A 629 -20.10 3.70 -2.03
C PHE A 629 -18.85 3.13 -1.35
N LYS A 630 -17.97 2.48 -2.12
CA LYS A 630 -16.67 2.00 -1.61
C LYS A 630 -15.82 3.15 -1.03
N GLN A 631 -15.73 4.29 -1.73
CA GLN A 631 -15.00 5.46 -1.22
C GLN A 631 -15.60 5.97 0.10
N ILE A 632 -16.91 5.91 0.26
CA ILE A 632 -17.58 6.27 1.52
C ILE A 632 -17.20 5.29 2.64
N ASN A 633 -17.20 3.98 2.37
CA ASN A 633 -16.74 2.98 3.35
C ASN A 633 -15.26 3.15 3.70
N ASP A 634 -14.40 3.38 2.71
CA ASP A 634 -12.96 3.55 2.90
C ASP A 634 -12.65 4.85 3.66
N THR A 635 -13.48 5.90 3.50
CA THR A 635 -13.27 7.22 4.14
C THR A 635 -13.92 7.34 5.52
N LEU A 636 -15.11 6.76 5.72
CA LEU A 636 -15.96 6.98 6.91
C LEU A 636 -16.25 5.68 7.70
N GLY A 637 -15.79 4.54 7.22
CA GLY A 637 -15.95 3.23 7.86
C GLY A 637 -17.27 2.53 7.53
N HIS A 638 -17.27 1.20 7.63
CA HIS A 638 -18.42 0.35 7.28
C HIS A 638 -19.70 0.66 8.05
N LYS A 639 -19.62 1.11 9.31
CA LYS A 639 -20.80 1.50 10.08
C LYS A 639 -21.55 2.67 9.43
N ALA A 640 -20.80 3.63 8.89
CA ALA A 640 -21.36 4.75 8.17
C ALA A 640 -21.97 4.28 6.83
N GLY A 641 -21.36 3.29 6.18
CA GLY A 641 -21.95 2.57 5.04
C GLY A 641 -23.28 1.89 5.37
N ASP A 642 -23.37 1.19 6.50
CA ASP A 642 -24.60 0.53 6.96
C ASP A 642 -25.72 1.55 7.26
N GLU A 643 -25.38 2.68 7.90
CA GLU A 643 -26.29 3.80 8.12
C GLU A 643 -26.79 4.39 6.79
N LEU A 644 -25.90 4.55 5.81
CA LEU A 644 -26.24 4.98 4.46
C LEU A 644 -27.20 4.00 3.76
N LEU A 645 -26.94 2.70 3.81
CA LEU A 645 -27.80 1.67 3.20
C LEU A 645 -29.20 1.65 3.83
N ASN A 646 -29.29 1.81 5.15
CA ASN A 646 -30.56 1.92 5.86
C ASN A 646 -31.32 3.19 5.46
N GLU A 647 -30.63 4.30 5.26
CA GLU A 647 -31.23 5.55 4.82
C GLU A 647 -31.74 5.46 3.37
N VAL A 648 -30.98 4.82 2.48
CA VAL A 648 -31.40 4.51 1.11
C VAL A 648 -32.67 3.66 1.11
N ALA A 649 -32.70 2.59 1.91
CA ALA A 649 -33.88 1.73 2.05
C ALA A 649 -35.12 2.51 2.54
N ARG A 650 -34.94 3.41 3.50
CA ARG A 650 -36.00 4.29 4.03
C ARG A 650 -36.52 5.24 2.96
N ARG A 651 -35.63 5.87 2.19
CA ARG A 651 -35.94 6.80 1.09
C ARG A 651 -36.71 6.12 -0.05
N LEU A 652 -36.28 4.92 -0.46
CA LEU A 652 -36.99 4.11 -1.46
C LEU A 652 -38.39 3.69 -0.95
N SER A 653 -38.49 3.26 0.30
CA SER A 653 -39.78 2.85 0.89
C SER A 653 -40.80 3.98 0.94
N LYS A 654 -40.35 5.23 1.19
CA LYS A 654 -41.23 6.41 1.16
C LYS A 654 -41.66 6.81 -0.25
N SER A 655 -40.82 6.55 -1.23
CA SER A 655 -41.05 6.88 -2.63
C SER A 655 -41.68 5.71 -3.39
N THR A 656 -42.29 4.71 -2.76
CA THR A 656 -42.96 3.59 -3.47
C THR A 656 -44.33 3.28 -2.87
N ARG A 657 -45.18 2.58 -3.65
CA ARG A 657 -46.51 2.16 -3.20
C ARG A 657 -46.42 0.81 -2.50
N ASN A 658 -47.42 0.49 -1.68
CA ASN A 658 -47.52 -0.84 -1.04
C ASN A 658 -47.60 -2.02 -2.03
N THR A 659 -47.94 -1.75 -3.29
CA THR A 659 -47.98 -2.75 -4.37
C THR A 659 -46.62 -2.99 -5.04
N ASP A 660 -45.69 -2.06 -4.86
CA ASP A 660 -44.36 -2.10 -5.44
C ASP A 660 -43.47 -2.96 -4.54
N VAL A 661 -42.43 -3.56 -5.12
CA VAL A 661 -41.53 -4.43 -4.37
C VAL A 661 -40.14 -3.81 -4.41
N ILE A 662 -39.58 -3.55 -3.23
CA ILE A 662 -38.21 -3.08 -3.07
C ILE A 662 -37.38 -4.20 -2.47
N ALA A 663 -36.24 -4.48 -3.07
CA ALA A 663 -35.30 -5.45 -2.56
C ALA A 663 -33.88 -4.91 -2.58
N ARG A 664 -33.06 -5.35 -1.63
CA ARG A 664 -31.60 -5.21 -1.70
C ARG A 664 -31.04 -6.42 -2.42
N TRP A 665 -30.33 -6.19 -3.51
CA TRP A 665 -29.82 -7.26 -4.39
C TRP A 665 -28.50 -7.84 -3.89
N GLY A 666 -27.63 -6.97 -3.37
CA GLY A 666 -26.35 -7.29 -2.74
C GLY A 666 -25.50 -6.04 -2.57
N GLY A 667 -24.62 -5.97 -1.57
CA GLY A 667 -23.75 -4.80 -1.38
C GLY A 667 -24.52 -3.48 -1.31
N ASP A 668 -24.27 -2.61 -2.27
CA ASP A 668 -24.84 -1.29 -2.51
C ASP A 668 -25.93 -1.25 -3.60
N GLU A 669 -26.39 -2.41 -4.07
CA GLU A 669 -27.35 -2.54 -5.16
C GLU A 669 -28.79 -2.73 -4.64
N PHE A 670 -29.73 -1.96 -5.20
CA PHE A 670 -31.16 -1.98 -4.88
C PHE A 670 -32.01 -2.17 -6.12
N LEU A 671 -33.08 -2.95 -6.01
CA LEU A 671 -34.06 -3.15 -7.07
C LEU A 671 -35.45 -2.71 -6.63
N VAL A 672 -36.13 -1.98 -7.51
CA VAL A 672 -37.56 -1.64 -7.36
C VAL A 672 -38.34 -2.24 -8.51
N MET A 673 -39.36 -3.05 -8.21
CA MET A 673 -40.31 -3.60 -9.19
C MET A 673 -41.64 -2.88 -9.06
N ILE A 674 -42.11 -2.33 -10.18
CA ILE A 674 -43.44 -1.71 -10.30
C ILE A 674 -44.21 -2.48 -11.38
N SER A 675 -45.48 -2.80 -11.11
CA SER A 675 -46.30 -3.56 -12.05
C SER A 675 -47.76 -3.11 -12.07
N GLY A 676 -48.41 -3.22 -13.24
CA GLY A 676 -49.82 -2.84 -13.43
C GLY A 676 -50.06 -2.22 -14.82
N LYS A 677 -51.19 -1.53 -14.99
CA LYS A 677 -51.45 -0.71 -16.18
C LYS A 677 -50.76 0.64 -16.05
N ILE A 678 -49.49 0.71 -16.46
CA ILE A 678 -48.60 1.85 -16.22
C ILE A 678 -47.99 2.33 -17.53
N SER A 679 -47.97 3.64 -17.77
CA SER A 679 -47.30 4.23 -18.94
C SER A 679 -45.79 4.37 -18.75
N VAL A 680 -45.04 4.38 -19.85
CA VAL A 680 -43.59 4.64 -19.85
C VAL A 680 -43.27 6.01 -19.24
N ASP A 681 -44.12 7.02 -19.44
CA ASP A 681 -43.93 8.35 -18.83
C ASP A 681 -44.01 8.32 -17.31
N LEU A 682 -44.91 7.51 -16.73
CA LEU A 682 -44.95 7.33 -15.28
C LEU A 682 -43.67 6.65 -14.78
N ILE A 683 -43.18 5.65 -15.52
CA ILE A 683 -41.96 4.93 -15.18
C ILE A 683 -40.76 5.91 -15.22
N ARG A 684 -40.69 6.79 -16.21
CA ARG A 684 -39.68 7.85 -16.30
C ARG A 684 -39.77 8.85 -15.16
N ALA A 685 -40.96 9.35 -14.86
CA ALA A 685 -41.19 10.28 -13.76
C ALA A 685 -40.73 9.68 -12.42
N LYS A 686 -40.96 8.37 -12.22
CA LYS A 686 -40.51 7.65 -11.04
C LYS A 686 -38.99 7.51 -10.95
N GLY A 687 -38.31 7.27 -12.08
CA GLY A 687 -36.83 7.27 -12.12
C GLY A 687 -36.24 8.63 -11.72
N GLN A 688 -36.87 9.71 -12.18
CA GLN A 688 -36.48 11.07 -11.80
C GLN A 688 -36.74 11.36 -10.31
N GLU A 689 -37.88 10.89 -9.78
CA GLU A 689 -38.20 10.99 -8.35
C GLU A 689 -37.15 10.27 -7.49
N PHE A 690 -36.75 9.05 -7.87
CA PHE A 690 -35.71 8.31 -7.15
C PHE A 690 -34.37 9.05 -7.15
N LEU A 691 -33.93 9.61 -8.28
CA LEU A 691 -32.72 10.44 -8.34
C LEU A 691 -32.82 11.66 -7.40
N GLN A 692 -33.94 12.39 -7.43
CA GLN A 692 -34.12 13.59 -6.60
C GLN A 692 -34.10 13.26 -5.10
N VAL A 693 -34.80 12.19 -4.70
CA VAL A 693 -34.83 11.74 -3.31
C VAL A 693 -33.43 11.32 -2.83
N MET A 694 -32.60 10.72 -3.69
CA MET A 694 -31.23 10.34 -3.32
C MET A 694 -30.27 11.54 -3.25
N ARG A 695 -30.50 12.58 -4.06
CA ARG A 695 -29.72 13.82 -4.04
C ARG A 695 -29.90 14.67 -2.78
N GLU A 696 -30.93 14.42 -1.98
CA GLU A 696 -31.13 15.13 -0.71
C GLU A 696 -29.92 14.90 0.23
N PRO A 697 -29.29 15.97 0.76
CA PRO A 697 -28.12 15.84 1.62
C PRO A 697 -28.46 15.05 2.88
N LEU A 698 -27.52 14.20 3.29
CA LEU A 698 -27.60 13.33 4.46
C LEU A 698 -26.44 13.69 5.38
N THR A 699 -26.71 13.80 6.68
CA THR A 699 -25.64 13.94 7.67
C THR A 699 -25.14 12.56 8.08
N LEU A 700 -23.93 12.21 7.66
CA LEU A 700 -23.27 10.95 8.01
C LEU A 700 -21.98 11.27 8.78
N ALA A 701 -21.82 10.73 9.99
CA ALA A 701 -20.65 10.98 10.84
C ALA A 701 -20.28 12.48 11.02
N GLY A 702 -21.29 13.37 11.05
CA GLY A 702 -21.12 14.81 11.22
C GLY A 702 -20.76 15.60 9.95
N ARG A 703 -20.77 14.98 8.77
CA ARG A 703 -20.58 15.64 7.47
C ARG A 703 -21.84 15.55 6.62
N GLU A 704 -22.14 16.60 5.85
CA GLU A 704 -23.19 16.53 4.83
C GLU A 704 -22.66 15.89 3.55
N ILE A 705 -23.32 14.82 3.11
CA ILE A 705 -22.94 14.03 1.94
C ILE A 705 -24.17 13.86 1.05
N LYS A 706 -23.98 13.95 -0.26
CA LYS A 706 -24.99 13.59 -1.25
C LYS A 706 -24.80 12.13 -1.66
N ILE A 707 -25.88 11.45 -1.99
CA ILE A 707 -25.87 10.05 -2.40
C ILE A 707 -26.08 9.99 -3.92
N PRO A 708 -25.02 10.12 -4.74
CA PRO A 708 -25.16 9.91 -6.18
C PRO A 708 -25.54 8.45 -6.45
N ILE A 709 -26.48 8.23 -7.36
CA ILE A 709 -26.98 6.89 -7.68
C ILE A 709 -27.13 6.73 -9.20
N SER A 710 -26.66 5.61 -9.72
CA SER A 710 -26.83 5.23 -11.13
C SER A 710 -28.00 4.25 -11.25
N ILE A 711 -28.97 4.55 -12.12
CA ILE A 711 -30.22 3.77 -12.23
C ILE A 711 -30.40 3.21 -13.65
N GLY A 712 -30.62 1.91 -13.77
CA GLY A 712 -31.02 1.24 -15.00
C GLY A 712 -32.47 0.80 -14.96
N ILE A 713 -33.22 1.06 -16.03
CA ILE A 713 -34.66 0.78 -16.09
C ILE A 713 -34.96 -0.18 -17.24
N ALA A 714 -35.46 -1.37 -16.94
CA ALA A 714 -36.00 -2.28 -17.94
C ALA A 714 -37.52 -2.34 -17.84
N ILE A 715 -38.19 -2.24 -18.98
CA ILE A 715 -39.65 -2.35 -19.11
C ILE A 715 -39.94 -3.54 -20.01
N THR A 716 -40.89 -4.38 -19.60
CA THR A 716 -41.50 -5.33 -20.52
C THR A 716 -42.98 -5.04 -20.75
N LEU A 717 -43.34 -5.02 -22.04
CA LEU A 717 -44.69 -5.01 -22.57
C LEU A 717 -45.06 -6.40 -23.15
N ASP A 718 -44.05 -7.22 -23.45
CA ASP A 718 -44.17 -8.48 -24.20
C ASP A 718 -43.84 -9.73 -23.35
N LEU A 719 -44.48 -10.83 -23.73
CA LEU A 719 -44.83 -11.95 -22.85
C LEU A 719 -43.74 -13.05 -22.71
N GLU A 720 -42.59 -12.87 -23.33
CA GLU A 720 -41.56 -13.92 -23.48
C GLU A 720 -40.29 -13.69 -22.67
N ILE A 721 -40.13 -12.54 -22.02
CA ILE A 721 -38.99 -12.26 -21.14
C ILE A 721 -39.15 -12.96 -19.79
N ASN A 722 -38.11 -13.68 -19.38
CA ASN A 722 -38.03 -14.25 -18.04
C ASN A 722 -37.51 -13.22 -17.02
N ALA A 723 -37.67 -13.52 -15.72
CA ALA A 723 -37.30 -12.59 -14.64
C ALA A 723 -35.80 -12.23 -14.65
N GLU A 724 -34.94 -13.20 -14.95
CA GLU A 724 -33.48 -13.03 -14.97
C GLU A 724 -33.05 -12.12 -16.12
N GLN A 725 -33.63 -12.29 -17.31
CA GLN A 725 -33.40 -11.44 -18.48
C GLN A 725 -33.84 -10.00 -18.22
N LEU A 726 -34.98 -9.77 -17.58
CA LEU A 726 -35.44 -8.40 -17.30
C LEU A 726 -34.51 -7.70 -16.30
N ILE A 727 -34.02 -8.42 -15.29
CA ILE A 727 -33.03 -7.89 -14.33
C ILE A 727 -31.70 -7.61 -15.04
N GLN A 728 -31.23 -8.52 -15.89
CA GLN A 728 -30.02 -8.34 -16.68
C GLN A 728 -30.11 -7.11 -17.60
N GLN A 729 -31.25 -6.88 -18.24
CA GLN A 729 -31.49 -5.69 -19.05
C GLN A 729 -31.42 -4.40 -18.21
N ALA A 730 -31.97 -4.42 -17.00
CA ALA A 730 -31.91 -3.28 -16.09
C ALA A 730 -30.48 -3.02 -15.61
N ASP A 731 -29.71 -4.07 -15.32
CA ASP A 731 -28.29 -3.99 -14.95
C ASP A 731 -27.43 -3.38 -16.09
N ILE A 732 -27.61 -3.86 -17.33
CA ILE A 732 -26.94 -3.28 -18.52
C ILE A 732 -27.26 -1.78 -18.66
N ALA A 733 -28.51 -1.38 -18.45
CA ALA A 733 -28.90 0.03 -18.49
C ALA A 733 -28.27 0.84 -17.35
N MET A 734 -28.14 0.26 -16.15
CA MET A 734 -27.49 0.90 -15.00
C MET A 734 -26.00 1.10 -15.25
N TYR A 735 -25.33 0.11 -15.84
CA TYR A 735 -23.93 0.24 -16.24
C TYR A 735 -23.74 1.34 -17.29
N SER A 736 -24.66 1.44 -18.25
CA SER A 736 -24.68 2.55 -19.22
C SER A 736 -24.85 3.92 -18.54
N ALA A 737 -25.69 4.02 -17.50
CA ALA A 737 -25.83 5.23 -16.69
C ALA A 737 -24.49 5.62 -16.01
N LYS A 738 -23.71 4.64 -15.53
CA LYS A 738 -22.38 4.87 -14.96
C LYS A 738 -21.38 5.43 -16.00
N GLN A 739 -21.41 4.92 -17.23
CA GLN A 739 -20.54 5.39 -18.31
C GLN A 739 -20.87 6.82 -18.77
N LEU A 740 -22.15 7.21 -18.71
CA LEU A 740 -22.63 8.54 -19.13
C LEU A 740 -22.47 9.62 -18.04
N GLY A 741 -21.54 9.43 -17.10
CA GLY A 741 -21.22 10.43 -16.08
C GLY A 741 -21.83 10.20 -14.70
N ARG A 742 -22.43 9.01 -14.44
CA ARG A 742 -23.04 8.63 -13.15
C ARG A 742 -24.20 9.57 -12.73
N ASP A 743 -24.80 9.35 -11.55
CA ASP A 743 -25.91 10.16 -11.00
C ASP A 743 -27.05 10.47 -11.99
N ASN A 744 -27.41 9.47 -12.81
CA ASN A 744 -28.48 9.57 -13.81
C ASN A 744 -29.24 8.24 -13.94
N PHE A 745 -30.31 8.23 -14.74
CA PHE A 745 -31.02 6.99 -15.09
C PHE A 745 -31.01 6.73 -16.59
N GLN A 746 -30.98 5.47 -16.99
CA GLN A 746 -31.09 5.04 -18.39
C GLN A 746 -32.15 3.96 -18.56
N PHE A 747 -32.91 4.04 -19.64
CA PHE A 747 -33.77 2.95 -20.08
C PHE A 747 -32.97 1.94 -20.88
N PHE A 748 -33.22 0.65 -20.65
CA PHE A 748 -32.68 -0.41 -21.48
C PHE A 748 -33.11 -0.20 -22.92
N LYS A 749 -32.12 -0.14 -23.80
CA LYS A 749 -32.30 -0.24 -25.25
C LYS A 749 -31.53 -1.48 -25.71
N PRO A 750 -32.03 -2.26 -26.69
CA PRO A 750 -31.32 -3.42 -27.22
C PRO A 750 -29.86 -3.11 -27.61
N GLU A 751 -29.60 -1.92 -28.14
CA GLU A 751 -28.26 -1.41 -28.48
C GLU A 751 -27.28 -1.42 -27.29
N MET A 752 -27.75 -1.24 -26.06
CA MET A 752 -26.91 -1.26 -24.86
C MET A 752 -26.37 -2.66 -24.57
N ALA A 753 -27.17 -3.71 -24.79
CA ALA A 753 -26.71 -5.09 -24.65
C ALA A 753 -25.65 -5.42 -25.71
N HIS A 754 -25.85 -4.93 -26.94
CA HIS A 754 -24.84 -5.03 -27.99
C HIS A 754 -23.55 -4.30 -27.60
N LYS A 755 -23.62 -3.07 -27.08
CA LYS A 755 -22.44 -2.30 -26.64
C LYS A 755 -21.67 -2.99 -25.49
N ALA A 756 -22.38 -3.56 -24.52
CA ALA A 756 -21.75 -4.28 -23.40
C ALA A 756 -21.06 -5.58 -23.86
N LEU A 757 -21.69 -6.35 -24.76
CA LEU A 757 -21.09 -7.55 -25.36
C LEU A 757 -19.89 -7.19 -26.27
N ARG A 758 -20.03 -6.10 -27.03
CA ARG A 758 -19.02 -5.53 -27.94
C ARG A 758 -17.75 -5.13 -27.18
N GLN A 759 -17.88 -4.45 -26.03
CA GLN A 759 -16.73 -4.10 -25.18
C GLN A 759 -15.95 -5.32 -24.68
N PHE A 760 -16.64 -6.41 -24.32
CA PHE A 760 -15.97 -7.66 -23.89
C PHE A 760 -15.23 -8.35 -25.04
N ASN A 761 -15.79 -8.35 -26.25
CA ASN A 761 -15.17 -8.97 -27.43
C ASN A 761 -13.97 -8.17 -27.96
N PHE A 762 -14.02 -6.83 -27.85
CA PHE A 762 -12.98 -5.94 -28.37
C PHE A 762 -11.60 -6.21 -27.80
N GLU A 763 -11.47 -6.61 -26.53
CA GLU A 763 -10.15 -6.91 -25.97
C GLU A 763 -9.45 -8.06 -26.73
N GLN A 764 -10.19 -9.12 -27.07
CA GLN A 764 -9.67 -10.24 -27.83
C GLN A 764 -9.44 -9.89 -29.30
N GLU A 765 -10.38 -9.14 -29.89
CA GLU A 765 -10.33 -8.72 -31.30
C GLU A 765 -9.16 -7.75 -31.55
N ILE A 766 -8.87 -6.82 -30.64
CA ILE A 766 -7.72 -5.92 -30.74
C ILE A 766 -6.40 -6.70 -30.72
N ARG A 767 -6.23 -7.68 -29.81
CA ARG A 767 -5.03 -8.53 -29.78
C ARG A 767 -4.84 -9.29 -31.10
N HIS A 768 -5.93 -9.76 -31.70
CA HIS A 768 -5.90 -10.43 -32.99
C HIS A 768 -5.55 -9.45 -34.13
N ALA A 769 -6.19 -8.28 -34.15
CA ALA A 769 -5.98 -7.24 -35.15
C ALA A 769 -4.55 -6.69 -35.17
N ILE A 770 -3.89 -6.55 -34.00
CA ILE A 770 -2.48 -6.15 -33.90
C ILE A 770 -1.55 -7.14 -34.64
N ASN A 771 -1.85 -8.44 -34.57
CA ASN A 771 -0.96 -9.51 -35.03
C ASN A 771 -1.23 -9.99 -36.46
N GLN A 772 -2.47 -9.89 -36.98
CA GLN A 772 -2.88 -10.65 -38.17
C GLN A 772 -3.50 -9.85 -39.33
N SER A 773 -3.66 -8.53 -39.29
CA SER A 773 -4.36 -7.85 -40.41
C SER A 773 -4.16 -6.33 -40.57
N ASP A 774 -4.37 -5.83 -41.80
CA ASP A 774 -4.44 -4.40 -42.21
C ASP A 774 -5.66 -3.65 -41.62
N GLN A 775 -6.13 -4.02 -40.42
CA GLN A 775 -7.30 -3.42 -39.78
C GLN A 775 -6.97 -2.06 -39.17
N PHE A 776 -5.78 -1.91 -38.58
CA PHE A 776 -5.34 -0.62 -38.08
C PHE A 776 -4.69 0.17 -39.21
N TYR A 777 -5.08 1.43 -39.35
CA TYR A 777 -4.46 2.37 -40.28
C TYR A 777 -4.25 3.72 -39.61
N MET A 778 -3.28 4.49 -40.10
CA MET A 778 -2.97 5.82 -39.58
C MET A 778 -3.61 6.91 -40.45
N VAL A 779 -4.18 7.91 -39.81
CA VAL A 779 -4.47 9.22 -40.41
C VAL A 779 -3.59 10.26 -39.73
N TYR A 780 -3.36 11.38 -40.41
CA TYR A 780 -2.42 12.41 -40.00
C TYR A 780 -3.13 13.75 -39.99
N GLN A 781 -3.15 14.43 -38.84
CA GLN A 781 -3.73 15.77 -38.73
C GLN A 781 -2.62 16.83 -38.79
N PRO A 782 -2.65 17.75 -39.76
CA PRO A 782 -1.68 18.83 -39.85
C PRO A 782 -1.74 19.79 -38.64
N LYS A 783 -0.56 20.18 -38.13
CA LYS A 783 -0.35 21.29 -37.21
C LYS A 783 0.19 22.48 -38.01
N VAL A 784 -0.41 23.67 -37.85
CA VAL A 784 -0.05 24.87 -38.61
C VAL A 784 0.55 25.97 -37.74
N ASN A 785 1.34 26.86 -38.34
CA ASN A 785 1.81 28.10 -37.70
C ASN A 785 0.79 29.25 -37.87
N GLU A 786 1.14 30.43 -37.34
CA GLU A 786 0.40 31.69 -37.49
C GLU A 786 0.13 32.08 -38.96
N LEU A 787 1.03 31.71 -39.89
CA LEU A 787 0.88 31.94 -41.33
C LEU A 787 0.00 30.88 -42.03
N LYS A 788 -0.59 29.94 -41.26
CA LYS A 788 -1.37 28.79 -41.74
C LYS A 788 -0.57 27.80 -42.59
N GLU A 789 0.75 27.78 -42.43
CA GLU A 789 1.66 26.83 -43.07
C GLU A 789 1.77 25.55 -42.23
N VAL A 790 1.79 24.38 -42.88
CA VAL A 790 1.91 23.09 -42.19
C VAL A 790 3.34 22.88 -41.69
N ILE A 791 3.50 22.68 -40.39
CA ILE A 791 4.80 22.52 -39.71
C ILE A 791 5.08 21.07 -39.32
N SER A 792 4.05 20.36 -38.84
CA SER A 792 4.15 18.96 -38.42
C SER A 792 2.80 18.27 -38.54
N PHE A 793 2.74 16.98 -38.23
CA PHE A 793 1.49 16.21 -38.21
C PHE A 793 1.34 15.47 -36.89
N GLU A 794 0.13 15.33 -36.39
CA GLU A 794 -0.18 14.32 -35.38
C GLU A 794 -0.65 13.03 -36.05
N SER A 795 -0.07 11.90 -35.67
CA SER A 795 -0.48 10.58 -36.14
C SER A 795 -1.59 10.00 -35.25
N LEU A 796 -2.70 9.65 -35.87
CA LEU A 796 -3.90 9.18 -35.19
C LEU A 796 -4.31 7.82 -35.74
N ILE A 797 -4.37 6.82 -34.87
CA ILE A 797 -4.78 5.47 -35.23
C ILE A 797 -6.28 5.42 -35.56
N ARG A 798 -6.65 4.56 -36.49
CA ARG A 798 -8.04 4.22 -36.83
C ARG A 798 -8.17 2.71 -36.92
N TRP A 799 -9.29 2.16 -36.45
CA TRP A 799 -9.54 0.73 -36.49
C TRP A 799 -10.65 0.41 -37.48
N GLN A 800 -10.29 -0.24 -38.59
CA GLN A 800 -11.23 -0.79 -39.56
C GLN A 800 -11.59 -2.22 -39.16
N HIS A 801 -12.62 -2.37 -38.32
CA HIS A 801 -13.11 -3.67 -37.89
C HIS A 801 -13.80 -4.39 -39.05
N PRO A 802 -13.51 -5.70 -39.29
CA PRO A 802 -14.04 -6.45 -40.43
C PRO A 802 -15.57 -6.55 -40.46
N VAL A 803 -16.22 -6.53 -39.30
CA VAL A 803 -17.68 -6.66 -39.19
C VAL A 803 -18.37 -5.32 -38.95
N GLU A 804 -17.77 -4.47 -38.11
CA GLU A 804 -18.45 -3.26 -37.59
C GLU A 804 -18.00 -1.97 -38.27
N GLY A 805 -17.07 -2.06 -39.23
CA GLY A 805 -16.56 -0.91 -39.94
C GLY A 805 -15.59 -0.08 -39.09
N LEU A 806 -15.61 1.24 -39.26
CA LEU A 806 -14.66 2.13 -38.62
C LEU A 806 -15.02 2.36 -37.15
N ILE A 807 -14.12 1.96 -36.24
CA ILE A 807 -14.19 2.21 -34.80
C ILE A 807 -13.20 3.33 -34.45
N MET A 808 -13.68 4.37 -33.76
CA MET A 808 -12.89 5.52 -33.40
C MET A 808 -12.04 5.28 -32.14
N PRO A 809 -10.86 5.91 -32.00
CA PRO A 809 -9.96 5.73 -30.84
C PRO A 809 -10.60 5.83 -29.46
N GLY A 810 -11.50 6.81 -29.27
CA GLY A 810 -12.20 7.00 -27.99
C GLY A 810 -13.08 5.82 -27.56
N GLU A 811 -13.43 4.90 -28.48
CA GLU A 811 -14.19 3.69 -28.14
C GLU A 811 -13.30 2.51 -27.72
N PHE A 812 -12.07 2.42 -28.24
CA PHE A 812 -11.23 1.22 -28.05
C PHE A 812 -9.94 1.46 -27.26
N ILE A 813 -9.36 2.66 -27.27
CA ILE A 813 -8.16 2.97 -26.47
C ILE A 813 -8.42 2.79 -24.97
N PRO A 814 -9.51 3.34 -24.38
CA PRO A 814 -9.78 3.18 -22.94
C PRO A 814 -9.90 1.71 -22.50
N LEU A 815 -10.39 0.84 -23.39
CA LEU A 815 -10.50 -0.60 -23.13
C LEU A 815 -9.12 -1.27 -23.02
N THR A 816 -8.12 -0.75 -23.74
CA THR A 816 -6.77 -1.32 -23.77
C THR A 816 -5.87 -0.79 -22.66
N GLU A 817 -6.10 0.42 -22.14
CA GLU A 817 -5.27 1.07 -21.12
C GLU A 817 -5.21 0.28 -19.79
N GLU A 818 -6.30 -0.41 -19.44
CA GLU A 818 -6.37 -1.25 -18.24
C GLU A 818 -5.56 -2.56 -18.38
N SER A 819 -5.06 -2.88 -19.58
CA SER A 819 -4.33 -4.11 -19.92
C SER A 819 -2.94 -3.83 -20.52
N ASP A 820 -2.12 -4.87 -20.73
CA ASP A 820 -0.83 -4.72 -21.45
C ASP A 820 -1.00 -4.60 -22.98
N ILE A 821 -2.24 -4.66 -23.49
CA ILE A 821 -2.53 -4.52 -24.93
C ILE A 821 -2.18 -3.12 -25.42
N ILE A 822 -2.34 -2.09 -24.58
CA ILE A 822 -1.98 -0.71 -24.95
C ILE A 822 -0.51 -0.57 -25.32
N ILE A 823 0.38 -1.38 -24.72
CA ILE A 823 1.81 -1.40 -25.05
C ILE A 823 2.01 -1.95 -26.46
N GLN A 824 1.42 -3.11 -26.75
CA GLN A 824 1.51 -3.75 -28.07
C GLN A 824 0.89 -2.87 -29.18
N LEU A 825 -0.22 -2.21 -28.88
CA LEU A 825 -0.85 -1.27 -29.78
C LEU A 825 0.04 -0.04 -30.02
N GLY A 826 0.65 0.51 -28.97
CA GLY A 826 1.59 1.63 -29.07
C GLY A 826 2.81 1.28 -29.91
N GLU A 827 3.41 0.11 -29.72
CA GLU A 827 4.50 -0.39 -30.56
C GLU A 827 4.09 -0.49 -32.04
N LYS A 828 2.87 -0.97 -32.31
CA LYS A 828 2.33 -1.06 -33.68
C LYS A 828 2.15 0.33 -34.32
N VAL A 829 1.62 1.30 -33.56
CA VAL A 829 1.46 2.70 -34.01
C VAL A 829 2.81 3.32 -34.37
N ILE A 830 3.83 3.12 -33.55
CA ILE A 830 5.19 3.60 -33.80
C ILE A 830 5.74 2.98 -35.09
N GLU A 831 5.63 1.66 -35.25
CA GLU A 831 6.12 0.97 -36.45
C GLU A 831 5.43 1.50 -37.72
N MET A 832 4.11 1.66 -37.71
CA MET A 832 3.35 2.14 -38.86
C MET A 832 3.69 3.59 -39.22
N THR A 833 3.88 4.44 -38.22
CA THR A 833 4.24 5.85 -38.43
C THR A 833 5.65 5.98 -39.01
N PHE A 834 6.60 5.19 -38.51
CA PHE A 834 7.98 5.21 -39.00
C PHE A 834 8.07 4.64 -40.42
N ALA A 835 7.33 3.56 -40.71
CA ALA A 835 7.22 3.03 -42.06
C ALA A 835 6.64 4.07 -43.04
N GLN A 836 5.64 4.84 -42.63
CA GLN A 836 5.06 5.90 -43.46
C GLN A 836 6.04 7.05 -43.71
N LEU A 837 6.80 7.47 -42.70
CA LEU A 837 7.85 8.48 -42.85
C LEU A 837 8.95 8.03 -43.82
N GLN A 838 9.37 6.76 -43.74
CA GLN A 838 10.31 6.20 -44.71
C GLN A 838 9.71 6.20 -46.12
N HIS A 839 8.45 5.79 -46.29
CA HIS A 839 7.78 5.80 -47.58
C HIS A 839 7.71 7.20 -48.21
N TRP A 840 7.38 8.24 -47.44
CA TRP A 840 7.40 9.61 -47.94
C TRP A 840 8.80 10.08 -48.35
N ARG A 841 9.83 9.64 -47.62
CA ARG A 841 11.23 9.94 -47.95
C ARG A 841 11.63 9.32 -49.27
N ASP A 842 11.32 8.04 -49.45
CA ASP A 842 11.68 7.27 -50.64
C ASP A 842 10.94 7.77 -51.89
N ALA A 843 9.73 8.31 -51.71
CA ALA A 843 8.97 8.99 -52.76
C ALA A 843 9.49 10.41 -53.10
N GLY A 844 10.52 10.88 -52.41
CA GLY A 844 11.19 12.16 -52.69
C GLY A 844 10.53 13.38 -52.05
N TYR A 845 9.71 13.21 -51.00
CA TYR A 845 9.12 14.35 -50.29
C TYR A 845 10.02 14.85 -49.16
N THR A 846 9.92 16.14 -48.85
CA THR A 846 10.51 16.71 -47.66
C THR A 846 9.69 16.29 -46.44
N LEU A 847 10.33 15.60 -45.50
CA LEU A 847 9.67 15.13 -44.29
C LEU A 847 9.47 16.27 -43.29
N LEU A 848 8.28 16.31 -42.69
CA LEU A 848 7.98 17.12 -41.52
C LEU A 848 7.89 16.20 -40.28
N PRO A 849 8.09 16.73 -39.07
CA PRO A 849 7.94 15.96 -37.84
C PRO A 849 6.54 15.37 -37.68
N VAL A 850 6.45 14.20 -37.05
CA VAL A 850 5.20 13.51 -36.74
C VAL A 850 5.11 13.20 -35.26
N SER A 851 4.01 13.62 -34.64
CA SER A 851 3.69 13.41 -33.23
C SER A 851 2.95 12.09 -33.03
N ILE A 852 3.34 11.36 -31.98
CA ILE A 852 2.80 10.04 -31.64
C ILE A 852 2.39 10.04 -30.16
N ASN A 853 1.13 9.71 -29.90
CA ASN A 853 0.59 9.57 -28.55
C ASN A 853 1.13 8.31 -27.85
N ILE A 854 1.65 8.47 -26.64
CA ILE A 854 2.19 7.38 -25.82
C ILE A 854 1.41 7.27 -24.50
N SER A 855 0.92 6.07 -24.21
CA SER A 855 0.28 5.79 -22.92
C SER A 855 1.29 5.75 -21.78
N GLY A 856 0.85 6.12 -20.57
CA GLY A 856 1.75 6.12 -19.41
C GLY A 856 2.29 4.76 -19.03
N ARG A 857 1.47 3.72 -19.23
CA ARG A 857 1.89 2.33 -19.00
C ARG A 857 3.02 1.92 -19.96
N HIS A 858 3.01 2.41 -21.20
CA HIS A 858 4.10 2.17 -22.15
C HIS A 858 5.35 3.00 -21.81
N LEU A 859 5.19 4.26 -21.38
CA LEU A 859 6.31 5.10 -20.94
C LEU A 859 7.13 4.46 -19.81
N ILE A 860 6.44 3.78 -18.88
CA ILE A 860 7.03 3.17 -17.67
C ILE A 860 7.45 1.70 -17.90
N SER A 861 7.15 1.10 -19.06
CA SER A 861 7.35 -0.35 -19.32
C SER A 861 8.81 -0.83 -19.36
N GLY A 862 9.78 0.08 -19.23
CA GLY A 862 11.23 -0.20 -19.27
C GLY A 862 11.79 -0.55 -20.65
N ASN A 863 10.94 -0.97 -21.60
CA ASN A 863 11.35 -1.46 -22.92
C ASN A 863 11.14 -0.44 -24.07
N ILE A 864 10.43 0.66 -23.83
CA ILE A 864 10.07 1.64 -24.86
C ILE A 864 11.29 2.33 -25.50
N VAL A 865 12.29 2.72 -24.70
CA VAL A 865 13.50 3.39 -25.21
C VAL A 865 14.32 2.46 -26.12
N PRO A 866 14.68 1.23 -25.70
CA PRO A 866 15.29 0.25 -26.60
C PRO A 866 14.49 0.00 -27.88
N PHE A 867 13.16 -0.09 -27.77
CA PHE A 867 12.29 -0.33 -28.90
C PHE A 867 12.34 0.82 -29.93
N ILE A 868 12.15 2.07 -29.49
CA ILE A 868 12.18 3.25 -30.39
C ILE A 868 13.55 3.38 -31.05
N LYS A 869 14.65 3.16 -30.30
CA LYS A 869 16.00 3.17 -30.86
C LYS A 869 16.15 2.15 -31.99
N ALA A 870 15.67 0.93 -31.79
CA ALA A 870 15.70 -0.11 -32.83
C ALA A 870 14.87 0.28 -34.06
N GLN A 871 13.72 0.94 -33.88
CA GLN A 871 12.90 1.40 -35.02
C GLN A 871 13.57 2.57 -35.79
N LEU A 872 14.18 3.54 -35.09
CA LEU A 872 14.94 4.62 -35.74
C LEU A 872 16.07 4.06 -36.61
N GLU A 873 16.81 3.07 -36.11
CA GLU A 873 17.86 2.37 -36.85
C GLU A 873 17.29 1.59 -38.05
N LYS A 874 16.23 0.79 -37.83
CA LYS A 874 15.56 -0.02 -38.88
C LYS A 874 15.07 0.82 -40.06
N PHE A 875 14.44 1.97 -39.79
CA PHE A 875 13.89 2.85 -40.82
C PHE A 875 14.84 3.98 -41.24
N THR A 876 16.03 4.04 -40.63
CA THR A 876 17.07 5.06 -40.87
C THR A 876 16.52 6.49 -40.71
N LEU A 877 15.67 6.72 -39.71
CA LEU A 877 15.06 8.03 -39.44
C LEU A 877 15.87 8.82 -38.41
N ASP A 878 15.86 10.15 -38.52
CA ASP A 878 16.40 11.02 -37.47
C ASP A 878 15.31 11.22 -36.40
N GLY A 879 15.69 11.19 -35.12
CA GLY A 879 14.76 11.42 -34.01
C GLY A 879 14.12 12.80 -34.05
N SER A 880 14.72 13.79 -34.72
CA SER A 880 14.13 15.14 -34.89
C SER A 880 12.82 15.14 -35.66
N LEU A 881 12.53 14.07 -36.38
CA LEU A 881 11.27 13.88 -37.11
C LEU A 881 10.17 13.28 -36.22
N ILE A 882 10.47 12.93 -34.98
CA ILE A 882 9.54 12.28 -34.06
C ILE A 882 9.26 13.22 -32.88
N GLU A 883 7.97 13.40 -32.62
CA GLU A 883 7.48 14.00 -31.39
C GLU A 883 6.70 12.93 -30.60
N LEU A 884 6.95 12.79 -29.31
CA LEU A 884 6.18 11.90 -28.44
C LEU A 884 5.29 12.74 -27.53
N GLU A 885 3.98 12.48 -27.60
CA GLU A 885 2.97 13.19 -26.82
C GLU A 885 2.58 12.33 -25.61
N ILE A 886 2.59 12.95 -24.43
CA ILE A 886 2.39 12.28 -23.15
C ILE A 886 1.36 13.05 -22.36
N THR A 887 0.28 12.38 -21.95
CA THR A 887 -0.79 13.03 -21.18
C THR A 887 -0.31 13.43 -19.77
N GLU A 888 -0.83 14.55 -19.25
CA GLU A 888 -0.44 15.09 -17.94
C GLU A 888 -0.63 14.07 -16.79
N SER A 889 -1.73 13.32 -16.82
CA SER A 889 -2.14 12.40 -15.75
C SER A 889 -1.12 11.30 -15.47
N VAL A 890 -0.37 10.89 -16.49
CA VAL A 890 0.68 9.86 -16.41
C VAL A 890 1.82 10.28 -15.49
N LEU A 891 2.17 11.57 -15.52
CA LEU A 891 3.32 12.14 -14.82
C LEU A 891 3.16 12.09 -13.30
N LEU A 892 1.94 11.90 -12.79
CA LEU A 892 1.62 11.89 -11.36
C LEU A 892 1.87 10.53 -10.69
N SER A 893 2.05 9.45 -11.47
CA SER A 893 2.19 8.09 -10.94
C SER A 893 3.62 7.75 -10.49
N ASP A 894 4.62 7.99 -11.35
CA ASP A 894 6.05 7.84 -11.04
C ASP A 894 6.90 8.86 -11.82
N ILE A 895 7.02 10.06 -11.25
CA ILE A 895 7.59 11.21 -11.97
C ILE A 895 9.10 11.09 -12.21
N GLU A 896 9.85 10.46 -11.30
CA GLU A 896 11.31 10.33 -11.43
C GLU A 896 11.66 9.33 -12.53
N GLN A 897 10.91 8.21 -12.63
CA GLN A 897 11.07 7.26 -13.71
C GLN A 897 10.69 7.89 -15.06
N CYS A 898 9.59 8.65 -15.13
CA CYS A 898 9.20 9.38 -16.34
C CYS A 898 10.29 10.37 -16.78
N ILE A 899 10.85 11.17 -15.86
CA ILE A 899 11.95 12.10 -16.15
C ILE A 899 13.16 11.35 -16.73
N ALA A 900 13.55 10.23 -16.13
CA ALA A 900 14.69 9.43 -16.60
C ALA A 900 14.48 8.92 -18.03
N VAL A 901 13.30 8.38 -18.34
CA VAL A 901 12.94 7.91 -19.68
C VAL A 901 12.91 9.05 -20.69
N MET A 902 12.34 10.20 -20.33
CA MET A 902 12.30 11.38 -21.20
C MET A 902 13.70 11.90 -21.54
N PHE A 903 14.64 11.90 -20.59
CA PHE A 903 16.03 12.26 -20.89
C PHE A 903 16.69 11.31 -21.90
N GLU A 904 16.38 10.02 -21.87
CA GLU A 904 16.86 9.08 -22.89
C GLU A 904 16.27 9.39 -24.27
N PHE A 905 15.00 9.79 -24.37
CA PHE A 905 14.42 10.25 -25.63
C PHE A 905 15.10 11.53 -26.15
N LYS A 906 15.43 12.48 -25.27
CA LYS A 906 16.19 13.68 -25.66
C LYS A 906 17.57 13.34 -26.22
N LYS A 907 18.25 12.31 -25.70
CA LYS A 907 19.52 11.82 -26.27
C LYS A 907 19.36 11.25 -27.68
N LEU A 908 18.18 10.75 -28.02
CA LEU A 908 17.82 10.30 -29.37
C LEU A 908 17.34 11.45 -30.27
N ASN A 909 17.45 12.71 -29.82
CA ASN A 909 16.99 13.91 -30.55
C ASN A 909 15.47 13.95 -30.79
N ILE A 910 14.69 13.26 -29.97
CA ILE A 910 13.22 13.21 -30.05
C ILE A 910 12.62 14.44 -29.34
N THR A 911 11.57 15.01 -29.94
CA THR A 911 10.80 16.11 -29.34
C THR A 911 9.77 15.55 -28.36
N LEU A 912 9.58 16.17 -27.21
CA LEU A 912 8.62 15.73 -26.20
C LEU A 912 7.55 16.80 -25.96
N SER A 913 6.29 16.39 -25.98
CA SER A 913 5.15 17.25 -25.69
C SER A 913 4.27 16.70 -24.57
N ILE A 914 3.71 17.62 -23.76
CA ILE A 914 2.67 17.28 -22.78
C ILE A 914 1.31 17.55 -23.40
N ASP A 915 0.44 16.55 -23.31
CA ASP A 915 -0.95 16.62 -23.76
C ASP A 915 -1.95 16.82 -22.62
N ASP A 916 -3.14 17.32 -22.96
CA ASP A 916 -4.27 17.62 -22.07
C ASP A 916 -3.92 18.56 -20.89
N PHE A 917 -2.95 19.47 -21.07
CA PHE A 917 -2.42 20.28 -19.96
C PHE A 917 -3.49 21.22 -19.38
N GLY A 918 -3.68 21.16 -18.06
CA GLY A 918 -4.64 22.00 -17.32
C GLY A 918 -5.91 21.27 -16.88
N THR A 919 -6.12 20.05 -17.35
CA THR A 919 -7.24 19.19 -16.91
C THR A 919 -6.93 18.43 -15.59
N GLY A 920 -5.66 18.40 -15.18
CA GLY A 920 -5.16 17.71 -13.98
C GLY A 920 -4.65 18.62 -12.84
N TYR A 921 -4.18 18.00 -11.75
CA TYR A 921 -3.57 18.71 -10.60
C TYR A 921 -2.13 19.11 -10.90
N SER A 922 -1.94 20.19 -11.65
CA SER A 922 -0.62 20.67 -12.04
C SER A 922 0.17 21.29 -10.87
N SER A 923 1.27 20.66 -10.44
CA SER A 923 2.29 21.32 -9.60
C SER A 923 3.39 21.90 -10.48
N LEU A 924 3.42 23.23 -10.59
CA LEU A 924 4.45 24.02 -11.27
C LEU A 924 5.89 23.58 -10.95
N ASN A 925 6.10 22.99 -9.78
CA ASN A 925 7.40 22.53 -9.31
C ASN A 925 8.00 21.41 -10.18
N TYR A 926 7.18 20.52 -10.75
CA TYR A 926 7.70 19.46 -11.61
C TYR A 926 7.78 19.85 -13.08
N LEU A 927 6.93 20.75 -13.56
CA LEU A 927 6.97 21.20 -14.96
C LEU A 927 8.35 21.79 -15.32
N LYS A 928 9.01 22.47 -14.36
CA LYS A 928 10.38 22.97 -14.48
C LYS A 928 11.45 21.88 -14.64
N ARG A 929 11.19 20.67 -14.16
CA ARG A 929 12.15 19.55 -14.15
C ARG A 929 12.00 18.62 -15.37
N LEU A 930 10.84 18.63 -16.02
CA LEU A 930 10.55 17.78 -17.17
C LEU A 930 11.31 18.29 -18.41
N PRO A 931 12.06 17.44 -19.13
CA PRO A 931 12.81 17.85 -20.30
C PRO A 931 11.88 17.88 -21.55
N ILE A 932 10.82 18.67 -21.47
CA ILE A 932 9.81 18.83 -22.53
C ILE A 932 10.11 20.02 -23.43
N ASP A 933 9.56 20.00 -24.65
CA ASP A 933 9.75 21.07 -25.65
C ASP A 933 8.44 21.80 -25.97
N ILE A 934 7.31 21.11 -25.85
CA ILE A 934 6.00 21.58 -26.28
C ILE A 934 4.96 21.32 -25.19
N LEU A 935 4.04 22.26 -25.06
CA LEU A 935 2.86 22.15 -24.19
C LEU A 935 1.60 22.29 -25.03
N LYS A 936 0.74 21.27 -25.02
CA LYS A 936 -0.51 21.26 -25.78
C LYS A 936 -1.66 21.71 -24.87
N ILE A 937 -2.46 22.66 -25.36
CA ILE A 937 -3.62 23.22 -24.68
C ILE A 937 -4.83 22.39 -25.09
N ASP A 938 -5.47 21.76 -24.10
CA ASP A 938 -6.62 20.89 -24.31
C ASP A 938 -7.77 21.61 -25.01
N ARG A 939 -8.46 20.87 -25.88
CA ARG A 939 -9.62 21.35 -26.64
C ARG A 939 -10.70 21.96 -25.75
N SER A 940 -10.96 21.42 -24.55
CA SER A 940 -12.02 21.93 -23.67
C SER A 940 -11.83 23.41 -23.29
N PHE A 941 -10.59 23.86 -23.13
CA PHE A 941 -10.28 25.27 -22.89
C PHE A 941 -10.36 26.12 -24.16
N VAL A 942 -10.03 25.54 -25.32
CA VAL A 942 -10.10 26.22 -26.63
C VAL A 942 -11.55 26.39 -27.09
N ASP A 943 -12.41 25.41 -26.83
CA ASP A 943 -13.83 25.43 -27.22
C ASP A 943 -14.55 26.67 -26.62
N GLU A 944 -14.23 27.06 -25.38
CA GLU A 944 -14.88 28.17 -24.67
C GLU A 944 -14.03 29.45 -24.55
N CYS A 945 -12.82 29.50 -25.12
CA CYS A 945 -11.87 30.62 -24.92
C CYS A 945 -12.37 32.00 -25.38
N THR A 946 -13.33 32.05 -26.31
CA THR A 946 -13.92 33.29 -26.84
C THR A 946 -15.24 33.68 -26.18
N THR A 947 -15.88 32.77 -25.46
CA THR A 947 -17.22 32.92 -24.87
C THR A 947 -17.18 33.03 -23.34
N SER A 948 -16.24 32.35 -22.70
CA SER A 948 -16.02 32.31 -21.26
C SER A 948 -14.82 33.18 -20.87
N VAL A 949 -15.04 34.14 -19.95
CA VAL A 949 -13.95 34.98 -19.42
C VAL A 949 -12.95 34.13 -18.64
N GLU A 950 -13.42 33.07 -17.97
CA GLU A 950 -12.58 32.20 -17.16
C GLU A 950 -11.67 31.33 -18.04
N ASP A 951 -12.20 30.66 -19.07
CA ASP A 951 -11.40 29.81 -19.96
C ASP A 951 -10.43 30.63 -20.83
N GLY A 952 -10.85 31.82 -21.29
CA GLY A 952 -9.94 32.75 -21.97
C GLY A 952 -8.76 33.17 -21.09
N GLN A 953 -8.97 33.35 -19.77
CA GLN A 953 -7.89 33.64 -18.82
C GLN A 953 -7.00 32.43 -18.56
N ILE A 954 -7.56 31.21 -18.50
CA ILE A 954 -6.80 29.97 -18.33
C ILE A 954 -5.87 29.77 -19.52
N VAL A 955 -6.39 29.84 -20.75
CA VAL A 955 -5.59 29.74 -21.98
C VAL A 955 -4.45 30.77 -22.00
N THR A 956 -4.75 32.03 -21.66
CA THR A 956 -3.74 33.09 -21.56
C THR A 956 -2.66 32.77 -20.53
N THR A 957 -3.05 32.20 -19.39
CA THR A 957 -2.12 31.82 -18.32
C THR A 957 -1.22 30.67 -18.74
N ILE A 958 -1.77 29.66 -19.42
CA ILE A 958 -1.01 28.51 -19.94
C ILE A 958 0.02 28.98 -20.96
N ILE A 959 -0.35 29.85 -21.90
CA ILE A 959 0.56 30.40 -22.90
C ILE A 959 1.71 31.18 -22.24
N ASN A 960 1.39 32.08 -21.30
CA ASN A 960 2.40 32.83 -20.58
C ASN A 960 3.33 31.93 -19.75
N LEU A 961 2.81 30.86 -19.14
CA LEU A 961 3.60 29.89 -18.40
C LEU A 961 4.59 29.17 -19.33
N ALA A 962 4.12 28.67 -20.47
CA ALA A 962 4.96 27.99 -21.45
C ALA A 962 6.08 28.91 -21.96
N GLN A 963 5.76 30.15 -22.30
CA GLN A 963 6.74 31.16 -22.73
C GLN A 963 7.82 31.41 -21.66
N ASN A 964 7.43 31.56 -20.39
CA ASN A 964 8.36 31.76 -19.28
C ASN A 964 9.31 30.56 -19.05
N LEU A 965 8.89 29.35 -19.46
CA LEU A 965 9.70 28.13 -19.38
C LEU A 965 10.47 27.84 -20.67
N GLY A 966 10.34 28.68 -21.71
CA GLY A 966 10.97 28.48 -23.02
C GLY A 966 10.34 27.33 -23.83
N LEU A 967 9.09 26.99 -23.54
CA LEU A 967 8.33 25.93 -24.22
C LEU A 967 7.49 26.53 -25.36
N ARG A 968 7.28 25.75 -26.43
CA ARG A 968 6.32 26.10 -27.49
C ARG A 968 4.92 25.64 -27.11
N THR A 969 3.90 26.38 -27.52
CA THR A 969 2.50 25.96 -27.29
C THR A 969 1.82 25.48 -28.57
N VAL A 970 0.99 24.45 -28.44
CA VAL A 970 0.06 24.00 -29.49
C VAL A 970 -1.35 24.12 -28.93
N ALA A 971 -2.24 24.82 -29.61
CA ALA A 971 -3.66 24.84 -29.26
C ALA A 971 -4.43 23.79 -30.05
N GLU A 972 -5.12 22.90 -29.35
CA GLU A 972 -5.91 21.83 -29.96
C GLU A 972 -7.38 22.20 -30.13
N GLY A 973 -8.06 21.56 -31.08
CA GLY A 973 -9.49 21.75 -31.26
C GLY A 973 -9.89 23.13 -31.78
N VAL A 974 -9.03 23.80 -32.55
CA VAL A 974 -9.41 25.07 -33.21
C VAL A 974 -10.43 24.79 -34.32
N GLU A 975 -11.69 25.13 -34.09
CA GLU A 975 -12.81 24.83 -35.00
C GLU A 975 -13.34 26.05 -35.74
N ILE A 976 -13.17 27.26 -35.19
CA ILE A 976 -13.64 28.52 -35.79
C ILE A 976 -12.55 29.60 -35.86
N GLU A 977 -12.77 30.62 -36.69
CA GLU A 977 -11.81 31.70 -36.94
C GLU A 977 -11.56 32.56 -35.70
N GLU A 978 -12.61 32.82 -34.91
CA GLU A 978 -12.52 33.64 -33.69
C GLU A 978 -11.60 33.02 -32.64
N GLN A 979 -11.58 31.68 -32.53
CA GLN A 979 -10.65 30.95 -31.64
C GLN A 979 -9.20 31.14 -32.11
N PHE A 980 -8.96 31.04 -33.42
CA PHE A 980 -7.63 31.25 -33.99
C PHE A 980 -7.13 32.67 -33.73
N GLU A 981 -7.93 33.69 -34.03
CA GLU A 981 -7.54 35.10 -33.81
C GLU A 981 -7.23 35.39 -32.32
N PHE A 982 -8.00 34.80 -31.40
CA PHE A 982 -7.75 34.92 -29.97
C PHE A 982 -6.40 34.29 -29.57
N LEU A 983 -6.16 33.04 -30.00
CA LEU A 983 -4.95 32.29 -29.66
C LEU A 983 -3.69 32.91 -30.29
N GLU A 984 -3.78 33.38 -31.53
CA GLU A 984 -2.72 34.10 -32.24
C GLU A 984 -2.35 35.38 -31.49
N LYS A 985 -3.35 36.21 -31.15
CA LYS A 985 -3.14 37.47 -30.40
C LYS A 985 -2.53 37.25 -29.01
N THR A 986 -2.81 36.10 -28.40
CA THR A 986 -2.30 35.73 -27.07
C THR A 986 -0.88 35.16 -27.14
N GLY A 987 -0.35 34.89 -28.34
CA GLY A 987 1.02 34.44 -28.57
C GLY A 987 1.20 32.92 -28.59
N CYS A 988 0.15 32.17 -28.97
CA CYS A 988 0.26 30.72 -29.20
C CYS A 988 1.09 30.43 -30.45
N ASN A 989 1.96 29.41 -30.43
CA ASN A 989 2.90 29.16 -31.53
C ASN A 989 2.33 28.30 -32.66
N LEU A 990 1.59 27.25 -32.32
CA LEU A 990 1.08 26.26 -33.26
C LEU A 990 -0.42 26.02 -33.01
N PHE A 991 -1.13 25.65 -34.06
CA PHE A 991 -2.57 25.47 -34.05
C PHE A 991 -2.95 24.16 -34.72
N GLN A 992 -3.89 23.44 -34.12
CA GLN A 992 -4.42 22.20 -34.65
C GLN A 992 -5.94 22.16 -34.47
N GLY A 993 -6.66 21.83 -35.54
CA GLY A 993 -8.11 21.71 -35.48
C GLY A 993 -8.79 21.74 -36.83
N TYR A 994 -10.10 21.54 -36.81
CA TYR A 994 -10.91 21.39 -38.03
C TYR A 994 -11.10 22.67 -38.82
N TYR A 995 -10.83 23.84 -38.22
CA TYR A 995 -10.77 25.11 -38.94
C TYR A 995 -9.74 25.06 -40.08
N PHE A 996 -8.61 24.37 -39.86
CA PHE A 996 -7.56 24.20 -40.87
C PHE A 996 -7.72 22.89 -41.64
N TYR A 997 -7.59 21.77 -40.94
CA TYR A 997 -7.54 20.45 -41.55
C TYR A 997 -8.19 19.41 -40.64
N LYS A 998 -9.06 18.59 -41.23
CA LYS A 998 -9.44 17.31 -40.63
C LYS A 998 -8.30 16.30 -40.78
N PRO A 999 -8.22 15.27 -39.93
CA PRO A 999 -7.26 14.18 -40.11
C PRO A 999 -7.32 13.58 -41.52
N LEU A 1000 -6.16 13.53 -42.18
CA LEU A 1000 -6.02 13.14 -43.59
C LEU A 1000 -5.41 11.73 -43.69
N HIS A 1001 -5.86 10.96 -44.67
CA HIS A 1001 -5.13 9.75 -45.06
C HIS A 1001 -3.75 10.09 -45.65
N ALA A 1002 -2.80 9.18 -45.51
CA ALA A 1002 -1.41 9.38 -45.95
C ALA A 1002 -1.28 9.83 -47.43
N HIS A 1003 -2.17 9.40 -48.32
CA HIS A 1003 -2.16 9.79 -49.73
C HIS A 1003 -2.57 11.26 -49.95
N ASN A 1004 -3.40 11.82 -49.07
CA ASN A 1004 -3.82 13.23 -49.13
C ASN A 1004 -2.78 14.15 -48.49
N VAL A 1005 -2.03 13.66 -47.50
CA VAL A 1005 -0.93 14.40 -46.86
C VAL A 1005 0.14 14.79 -47.88
N ILE A 1006 0.37 13.97 -48.90
CA ILE A 1006 1.33 14.22 -49.97
C ILE A 1006 1.11 15.58 -50.65
N ASN A 1007 -0.13 16.05 -50.78
CA ASN A 1007 -0.44 17.35 -51.39
C ASN A 1007 0.03 18.55 -50.54
N LEU A 1008 0.31 18.32 -49.26
CA LEU A 1008 0.82 19.31 -48.31
C LEU A 1008 2.34 19.24 -48.16
N LEU A 1009 2.99 18.21 -48.72
CA LEU A 1009 4.44 18.03 -48.66
C LEU A 1009 5.12 18.59 -49.92
N ILE A 1010 6.24 19.27 -49.72
CA ILE A 1010 7.05 19.79 -50.83
C ILE A 1010 7.93 18.65 -51.37
N LYS A 1011 7.86 18.43 -52.69
CA LYS A 1011 8.73 17.49 -53.40
C LYS A 1011 10.16 18.05 -53.46
N ARG A 1012 11.14 17.23 -53.08
CA ARG A 1012 12.57 17.59 -53.07
C ARG A 1012 13.15 17.75 -54.47
#